data_AF-U5EQT8-F1
#
_entry.id   AF-U5EQT8-F1
#
_cell.length_a   1.000
_cell.length_b   1.000
_cell.length_c   1.000
_cell.angle_alpha   90.00
_cell.angle_beta   90.00
_cell.angle_gamma   90.00
#
_symmetry.space_group_name_H-M   'P 1'
#
loop_
_entity.id
_entity.type
_entity.pdbx_description
1 polymer ?
#
loop_
_entity_poly.entity_id
_entity_poly.type
_entity_poly.pdbx_seq_one_letter_code
_entity_poly.pdbx_strand_id
1 'polypeptide(L)'
;IITNQPNKVSVFNQIDLPGVSHHDLVAISYNIPVNKSNDVRYYRDYKNFDRDLLQNSISSVPWHQFYLLNNTDHKLDFFNFYILETHNSCIPLRRCSPNSNKPWFNNDILLAITDRNIAYRVWRRTKNHEDRSIYCNLRNRVNSLISTAKKTYFSNYFAANVPSKVLWNRLKEIGATKSKHCAVKMNPDEVNDFFISSCNSPVSTSNSTDFPPSLQRPISPSFSFNTVEDYEVINAFFEIKSNAVGLDNIPIKFLKIILPVIIPHITHLFNSIILSSCFPISWKKAKIIPVPKKSNSSQLANLRPISILPALSKVLEILLSKQISAFLHANNLLNPLQSGFRPKHSTKSALLKVTDDIARDLDGRNMVAFLLLLDFSKAFDMVPHNLLCRKLDLKFNFTESAVELVKSYLVNRFQCVSTDYGLSDSRAVVSGVPQGSVLGPILFSMYINDLPECINHCKSHLFADDVQFYLVDNVRNKDNVVNKINSDLRAVSEWATSNGLLLNPSKTKALCLKRTDVVLRTSPILLNGVPIEVVTDTKNLGIIIDSRLKYDKQVSQICGVTYGILRSLYPSASLISSELRLKLFKSLILPHFMYSDVLLIGIDQSLKDKLNVALNCCVRYIYGLTRYDRVSHLQKNLIGCPFANFLKYRCCCFIFRLRKFNSPSYMVDKLIPVRSLRHSCYILPRHSTDWYNRTFFVRGVTTWNDLPEDVKRIVGESTFKERCINHFNST
;
A
#
# COMPACT_ATOMS: atom_id res chain seq x y z
N ILE A 1 3.27 -9.05 -55.69
CA ILE A 1 3.40 -9.89 -54.48
C ILE A 1 3.60 -11.32 -54.96
N ILE A 2 4.70 -11.98 -54.56
CA ILE A 2 4.97 -13.37 -54.93
C ILE A 2 4.61 -14.22 -53.71
N THR A 3 3.73 -15.23 -53.88
CA THR A 3 3.31 -16.13 -52.80
C THR A 3 3.25 -17.57 -53.30
N ASN A 4 3.61 -18.52 -52.45
CA ASN A 4 3.52 -19.95 -52.70
C ASN A 4 2.14 -20.53 -52.34
N GLN A 5 1.21 -19.73 -51.79
CA GLN A 5 -0.16 -20.15 -51.44
C GLN A 5 -1.20 -19.10 -51.87
N PRO A 6 -1.39 -18.90 -53.19
CA PRO A 6 -2.28 -17.85 -53.73
C PRO A 6 -3.73 -17.98 -53.25
N ASN A 7 -4.20 -19.21 -53.03
CA ASN A 7 -5.57 -19.53 -52.62
C ASN A 7 -5.95 -18.97 -51.23
N LYS A 8 -4.95 -18.63 -50.40
CA LYS A 8 -5.17 -18.05 -49.07
C LYS A 8 -5.15 -16.52 -49.08
N VAL A 9 -4.80 -15.89 -50.18
CA VAL A 9 -4.85 -14.42 -50.32
C VAL A 9 -6.27 -14.03 -50.72
N SER A 10 -7.00 -13.35 -49.84
CA SER A 10 -8.39 -12.97 -50.09
C SER A 10 -8.53 -11.62 -50.78
N VAL A 11 -7.68 -10.66 -50.43
CA VAL A 11 -7.66 -9.33 -51.04
C VAL A 11 -6.24 -8.83 -51.03
N PHE A 12 -5.78 -8.22 -52.12
CA PHE A 12 -4.57 -7.42 -52.12
C PHE A 12 -4.91 -6.03 -52.66
N ASN A 13 -4.32 -4.99 -52.07
CA ASN A 13 -4.60 -3.62 -52.45
C ASN A 13 -3.36 -2.74 -52.22
N GLN A 14 -3.20 -1.70 -53.03
CA GLN A 14 -2.13 -0.73 -52.88
C GLN A 14 -2.76 0.60 -52.47
N ILE A 15 -2.42 1.07 -51.29
CA ILE A 15 -3.00 2.27 -50.67
C ILE A 15 -1.88 3.30 -50.53
N ASP A 16 -2.00 4.37 -51.29
CA ASP A 16 -1.08 5.51 -51.20
C ASP A 16 -1.23 6.20 -49.83
N LEU A 17 -0.12 6.43 -49.12
CA LEU A 17 -0.06 6.90 -47.73
C LEU A 17 0.73 8.21 -47.60
N PRO A 18 0.16 9.32 -48.07
CA PRO A 18 0.88 10.57 -48.24
C PRO A 18 1.10 11.31 -46.90
N GLY A 19 2.35 11.71 -46.68
CA GLY A 19 2.79 12.49 -45.51
C GLY A 19 3.43 11.67 -44.38
N VAL A 20 3.61 10.36 -44.58
CA VAL A 20 4.30 9.48 -43.61
C VAL A 20 5.55 8.82 -44.22
N SER A 21 5.52 8.46 -45.51
CA SER A 21 6.61 7.78 -46.21
C SER A 21 6.51 8.02 -47.73
N HIS A 22 7.62 7.82 -48.46
CA HIS A 22 7.66 7.84 -49.93
C HIS A 22 7.28 6.49 -50.59
N HIS A 23 6.85 5.51 -49.79
CA HIS A 23 6.38 4.22 -50.27
C HIS A 23 4.85 4.08 -50.12
N ASP A 24 4.21 3.48 -51.12
CA ASP A 24 2.81 3.07 -51.04
C ASP A 24 2.65 1.90 -50.06
N LEU A 25 1.55 1.90 -49.31
CA LEU A 25 1.23 0.81 -48.40
C LEU A 25 0.56 -0.32 -49.21
N VAL A 26 1.29 -1.40 -49.39
CA VAL A 26 0.75 -2.63 -49.95
C VAL A 26 0.05 -3.39 -48.83
N ALA A 27 -1.27 -3.52 -48.92
CA ALA A 27 -2.10 -4.26 -47.99
C ALA A 27 -2.47 -5.62 -48.59
N ILE A 28 -2.27 -6.69 -47.83
CA ILE A 28 -2.60 -8.05 -48.24
C ILE A 28 -3.41 -8.67 -47.11
N SER A 29 -4.60 -9.15 -47.44
CA SER A 29 -5.46 -9.90 -46.54
C SER A 29 -5.26 -11.39 -46.83
N TYR A 30 -4.83 -12.13 -45.81
CA TYR A 30 -4.75 -13.58 -45.85
C TYR A 30 -5.95 -14.16 -45.09
N ASN A 31 -6.68 -15.07 -45.74
CA ASN A 31 -7.66 -15.92 -45.09
C ASN A 31 -6.95 -17.03 -44.33
N ILE A 32 -6.47 -16.68 -43.14
CA ILE A 32 -6.00 -17.65 -42.15
C ILE A 32 -7.17 -17.89 -41.19
N PRO A 33 -7.60 -19.14 -40.99
CA PRO A 33 -8.58 -19.46 -39.95
C PRO A 33 -7.91 -19.19 -38.59
N VAL A 34 -8.10 -17.99 -38.07
CA VAL A 34 -7.76 -17.64 -36.70
C VAL A 34 -8.99 -18.00 -35.89
N ASN A 35 -8.89 -19.05 -35.07
CA ASN A 35 -9.84 -19.27 -33.98
C ASN A 35 -9.69 -18.09 -33.02
N LYS A 36 -10.41 -16.99 -33.28
CA LYS A 36 -10.64 -15.97 -32.28
C LYS A 36 -11.43 -16.66 -31.19
N SER A 37 -10.76 -17.03 -30.09
CA SER A 37 -11.48 -17.29 -28.87
C SER A 37 -12.19 -15.99 -28.55
N ASN A 38 -13.51 -15.97 -28.74
CA ASN A 38 -14.30 -14.93 -28.12
C ASN A 38 -14.03 -15.09 -26.63
N ASP A 39 -13.40 -14.09 -26.02
CA ASP A 39 -13.12 -14.06 -24.58
C ASP A 39 -14.48 -13.95 -23.87
N VAL A 40 -15.15 -15.10 -23.73
CA VAL A 40 -16.47 -15.20 -23.11
C VAL A 40 -16.26 -14.97 -21.63
N ARG A 41 -16.79 -13.84 -21.14
CA ARG A 41 -16.72 -13.53 -19.72
C ARG A 41 -18.04 -13.90 -19.07
N TYR A 42 -17.94 -14.49 -17.88
CA TYR A 42 -19.08 -14.79 -17.04
C TYR A 42 -19.13 -13.78 -15.90
N TYR A 43 -20.32 -13.30 -15.56
CA TYR A 43 -20.53 -12.39 -14.45
C TYR A 43 -21.84 -12.71 -13.72
N ARG A 44 -21.94 -12.31 -12.45
CA ARG A 44 -23.18 -12.38 -11.67
C ARG A 44 -23.77 -10.98 -11.54
N ASP A 45 -25.07 -10.84 -11.78
CA ASP A 45 -25.78 -9.56 -11.67
C ASP A 45 -26.29 -9.35 -10.24
N TYR A 46 -25.47 -8.68 -9.42
CA TYR A 46 -25.84 -8.30 -8.06
C TYR A 46 -26.76 -7.07 -7.98
N LYS A 47 -27.20 -6.51 -9.12
CA LYS A 47 -28.12 -5.38 -9.16
C LYS A 47 -29.54 -5.81 -9.45
N ASN A 48 -29.71 -6.70 -10.43
CA ASN A 48 -31.03 -7.14 -10.91
C ASN A 48 -31.22 -8.64 -10.65
N PHE A 49 -31.36 -9.01 -9.38
CA PHE A 49 -31.73 -10.35 -8.95
C PHE A 49 -33.12 -10.35 -8.29
N ASP A 50 -33.77 -11.51 -8.27
CA ASP A 50 -35.08 -11.69 -7.65
C ASP A 50 -34.94 -11.67 -6.12
N ARG A 51 -35.49 -10.62 -5.49
CA ARG A 51 -35.39 -10.40 -4.05
C ARG A 51 -36.32 -11.31 -3.26
N ASP A 52 -37.50 -11.59 -3.79
CA ASP A 52 -38.51 -12.41 -3.12
C ASP A 52 -38.05 -13.87 -3.13
N LEU A 53 -37.52 -14.34 -4.26
CA LEU A 53 -36.88 -15.65 -4.36
C LEU A 53 -35.70 -15.79 -3.39
N LEU A 54 -34.85 -14.76 -3.27
CA LEU A 54 -33.74 -14.76 -2.32
C LEU A 54 -34.23 -14.82 -0.87
N GLN A 55 -35.22 -14.00 -0.51
CA GLN A 55 -35.77 -13.95 0.83
C GLN A 55 -36.45 -15.29 1.20
N ASN A 56 -37.25 -15.85 0.30
CA ASN A 56 -37.88 -17.16 0.52
C ASN A 56 -36.83 -18.28 0.65
N SER A 57 -35.79 -18.27 -0.20
CA SER A 57 -34.73 -19.28 -0.15
C SER A 57 -33.95 -19.23 1.16
N ILE A 58 -33.55 -18.03 1.62
CA ILE A 58 -32.79 -17.90 2.87
C ILE A 58 -33.64 -18.20 4.12
N SER A 59 -34.93 -17.85 4.09
CA SER A 59 -35.87 -18.18 5.16
C SER A 59 -36.21 -19.66 5.21
N SER A 60 -36.10 -20.39 4.10
CA SER A 60 -36.32 -21.84 4.04
C SER A 60 -35.16 -22.68 4.60
N VAL A 61 -34.00 -22.06 4.89
CA VAL A 61 -32.86 -22.77 5.46
C VAL A 61 -33.23 -23.34 6.84
N PRO A 62 -32.96 -24.62 7.12
CA PRO A 62 -33.37 -25.27 8.37
C PRO A 62 -32.45 -24.89 9.54
N TRP A 63 -32.47 -23.62 9.95
CA TRP A 63 -31.60 -23.06 10.99
C TRP A 63 -31.71 -23.77 12.34
N HIS A 64 -32.85 -24.41 12.65
CA HIS A 64 -32.97 -25.23 13.86
C HIS A 64 -31.91 -26.35 13.92
N GLN A 65 -31.59 -26.98 12.77
CA GLN A 65 -30.56 -28.02 12.69
C GLN A 65 -29.18 -27.45 12.97
N PHE A 66 -28.91 -26.23 12.48
CA PHE A 66 -27.65 -25.54 12.70
C PHE A 66 -27.34 -25.33 14.20
N TYR A 67 -28.34 -25.02 15.01
CA TYR A 67 -28.18 -24.82 16.46
C TYR A 67 -27.97 -26.13 17.22
N LEU A 68 -28.40 -27.27 16.69
CA LEU A 68 -28.22 -28.60 17.30
C LEU A 68 -26.83 -29.19 17.07
N LEU A 69 -26.07 -28.65 16.12
CA LEU A 69 -24.71 -29.11 15.85
C LEU A 69 -23.77 -28.69 16.99
N ASN A 70 -22.93 -29.59 17.50
CA ASN A 70 -21.97 -29.26 18.56
C ASN A 70 -20.60 -28.84 18.00
N ASN A 71 -20.19 -29.39 16.86
CA ASN A 71 -18.89 -29.13 16.24
C ASN A 71 -18.92 -27.85 15.39
N THR A 72 -17.94 -26.96 15.57
CA THR A 72 -17.79 -25.71 14.80
C THR A 72 -17.56 -25.97 13.32
N ASP A 73 -16.87 -27.04 12.94
CA ASP A 73 -16.67 -27.42 11.54
C ASP A 73 -18.00 -27.80 10.90
N HIS A 74 -18.81 -28.64 11.56
CA HIS A 74 -20.11 -29.05 11.04
C HIS A 74 -21.08 -27.86 10.91
N LYS A 75 -21.07 -26.94 11.88
CA LYS A 75 -21.86 -25.69 11.79
C LYS A 75 -21.45 -24.88 10.56
N LEU A 76 -20.15 -24.73 10.34
CA LEU A 76 -19.64 -23.95 9.21
C LEU A 76 -19.92 -24.64 7.87
N ASP A 77 -19.80 -25.96 7.79
CA ASP A 77 -20.10 -26.71 6.58
C ASP A 77 -21.59 -26.65 6.23
N PHE A 78 -22.48 -26.80 7.23
CA PHE A 78 -23.91 -26.55 7.08
C PHE A 78 -24.16 -25.15 6.53
N PHE A 79 -23.56 -24.13 7.16
CA PHE A 79 -23.74 -22.74 6.75
C PHE A 79 -23.26 -22.53 5.31
N ASN A 80 -22.05 -22.96 4.98
CA ASN A 80 -21.47 -22.77 3.66
C ASN A 80 -22.29 -23.45 2.57
N PHE A 81 -22.78 -24.67 2.83
CA PHE A 81 -23.62 -25.41 1.89
C PHE A 81 -24.88 -24.64 1.53
N TYR A 82 -25.72 -24.28 2.50
CA TYR A 82 -26.99 -23.60 2.25
C TYR A 82 -26.81 -22.19 1.66
N ILE A 83 -25.78 -21.45 2.11
CA ILE A 83 -25.49 -20.12 1.56
C ILE A 83 -24.99 -20.21 0.12
N LEU A 84 -24.16 -21.19 -0.22
CA LEU A 84 -23.65 -21.35 -1.58
C LEU A 84 -24.76 -21.83 -2.54
N GLU A 85 -25.63 -22.74 -2.11
CA GLU A 85 -26.81 -23.16 -2.88
C GLU A 85 -27.75 -21.97 -3.13
N THR A 86 -28.05 -21.20 -2.08
CA THR A 86 -28.86 -19.97 -2.21
C THR A 86 -28.19 -18.99 -3.17
N HIS A 87 -26.87 -18.81 -3.09
CA HIS A 87 -26.12 -17.92 -3.97
C HIS A 87 -26.19 -18.35 -5.44
N ASN A 88 -26.03 -19.65 -5.70
CA ASN A 88 -26.04 -20.24 -7.03
C ASN A 88 -27.43 -20.17 -7.68
N SER A 89 -28.48 -20.47 -6.92
CA SER A 89 -29.86 -20.41 -7.39
C SER A 89 -30.33 -18.97 -7.65
N CYS A 90 -30.12 -18.07 -6.69
CA CYS A 90 -30.70 -16.73 -6.75
C CYS A 90 -29.93 -15.76 -7.67
N ILE A 91 -28.62 -15.93 -7.84
CA ILE A 91 -27.77 -15.01 -8.60
C ILE A 91 -26.85 -15.76 -9.57
N PRO A 92 -27.39 -16.45 -10.60
CA PRO A 92 -26.61 -17.32 -11.47
C PRO A 92 -25.59 -16.57 -12.35
N LEU A 93 -24.61 -17.31 -12.87
CA LEU A 93 -23.64 -16.79 -13.83
C LEU A 93 -24.29 -16.49 -15.18
N ARG A 94 -24.06 -15.28 -15.71
CA ARG A 94 -24.52 -14.82 -17.01
C ARG A 94 -23.34 -14.58 -17.96
N ARG A 95 -23.54 -14.86 -19.24
CA ARG A 95 -22.54 -14.68 -20.31
C ARG A 95 -22.54 -13.22 -20.82
N CYS A 96 -21.37 -12.63 -21.02
CA CYS A 96 -21.23 -11.36 -21.75
C CYS A 96 -20.16 -11.42 -22.85
N SER A 97 -20.41 -10.70 -23.95
CA SER A 97 -19.47 -10.52 -25.06
C SER A 97 -18.84 -9.11 -25.02
N PRO A 98 -17.56 -8.95 -25.39
CA PRO A 98 -16.93 -7.64 -25.48
C PRO A 98 -17.46 -6.88 -26.71
N ASN A 99 -17.98 -5.66 -26.50
CA ASN A 99 -18.47 -4.80 -27.59
C ASN A 99 -17.30 -3.95 -28.14
N SER A 100 -17.01 -4.01 -29.45
CA SER A 100 -15.80 -3.43 -30.06
C SER A 100 -16.00 -2.09 -30.79
N ASN A 101 -17.22 -1.54 -30.82
CA ASN A 101 -17.50 -0.30 -31.55
C ASN A 101 -16.99 0.94 -30.79
N LYS A 102 -16.40 1.90 -31.53
CA LYS A 102 -16.01 3.21 -31.00
C LYS A 102 -17.27 4.07 -30.82
N PRO A 103 -17.75 4.29 -29.60
CA PRO A 103 -19.07 4.88 -29.36
C PRO A 103 -19.19 6.36 -29.74
N TRP A 104 -18.07 7.05 -30.00
CA TRP A 104 -18.02 8.47 -30.40
C TRP A 104 -17.94 8.69 -31.92
N PHE A 105 -17.88 7.63 -32.72
CA PHE A 105 -17.73 7.74 -34.18
C PHE A 105 -19.11 7.72 -34.84
N ASN A 106 -19.50 8.81 -35.51
CA ASN A 106 -20.83 9.00 -36.09
C ASN A 106 -20.78 9.20 -37.63
N ASN A 107 -21.95 9.25 -38.27
CA ASN A 107 -22.06 9.37 -39.72
C ASN A 107 -21.53 10.72 -40.25
N ASP A 108 -21.65 11.80 -39.48
CA ASP A 108 -21.15 13.12 -39.89
C ASP A 108 -19.62 13.14 -40.08
N ILE A 109 -18.89 12.40 -39.23
CA ILE A 109 -17.44 12.22 -39.36
C ILE A 109 -17.11 11.43 -40.63
N LEU A 110 -17.90 10.40 -40.96
CA LEU A 110 -17.71 9.59 -42.16
C LEU A 110 -17.90 10.41 -43.44
N LEU A 111 -18.95 11.23 -43.48
CA LEU A 111 -19.22 12.12 -44.62
C LEU A 111 -18.08 13.13 -44.80
N ALA A 112 -17.65 13.79 -43.72
CA ALA A 112 -16.55 14.76 -43.79
C ALA A 112 -15.20 14.11 -44.19
N ILE A 113 -14.93 12.87 -43.77
CA ILE A 113 -13.76 12.09 -44.21
C ILE A 113 -13.82 11.82 -45.72
N THR A 114 -15.02 11.54 -46.23
CA THR A 114 -15.26 11.28 -47.65
C THR A 114 -14.97 12.53 -48.47
N ASP A 115 -15.51 13.69 -48.08
CA ASP A 115 -15.27 14.98 -48.75
C ASP A 115 -13.79 15.36 -48.75
N ARG A 116 -13.11 15.20 -47.61
CA ARG A 116 -11.66 15.42 -47.49
C ARG A 116 -10.88 14.52 -48.45
N ASN A 117 -11.24 13.25 -48.55
CA ASN A 117 -10.55 12.30 -49.43
C ASN A 117 -10.78 12.63 -50.91
N ILE A 118 -11.97 13.12 -51.28
CA ILE A 118 -12.27 13.60 -52.64
C ILE A 118 -11.38 14.81 -52.96
N ALA A 119 -11.37 15.84 -52.12
CA ALA A 119 -10.54 17.03 -52.30
C ALA A 119 -9.03 16.70 -52.35
N TYR A 120 -8.59 15.72 -51.56
CA TYR A 120 -7.22 15.23 -51.60
C TYR A 120 -6.85 14.63 -52.97
N ARG A 121 -7.74 13.84 -53.57
CA ARG A 121 -7.53 13.26 -54.90
C ARG A 121 -7.49 14.34 -56.00
N VAL A 122 -8.33 15.38 -55.89
CA VAL A 122 -8.36 16.51 -56.82
C VAL A 122 -7.04 17.28 -56.76
N TRP A 123 -6.62 17.74 -55.57
CA TRP A 123 -5.33 18.40 -55.37
C TRP A 123 -4.15 17.57 -55.90
N ARG A 124 -4.23 16.25 -55.74
CA ARG A 124 -3.17 15.36 -56.23
C ARG A 124 -3.04 15.32 -57.75
N ARG A 125 -4.13 15.52 -58.48
CA ARG A 125 -4.15 15.54 -59.95
C ARG A 125 -3.76 16.92 -60.49
N THR A 126 -4.23 17.99 -59.85
CA THR A 126 -4.02 19.37 -60.31
C THR A 126 -2.73 19.98 -59.80
N LYS A 127 -2.29 19.62 -58.58
CA LYS A 127 -1.16 20.21 -57.83
C LYS A 127 -1.26 21.72 -57.59
N ASN A 128 -2.44 22.30 -57.79
CA ASN A 128 -2.70 23.73 -57.64
C ASN A 128 -2.79 24.16 -56.17
N HIS A 129 -2.43 25.42 -55.90
CA HIS A 129 -2.45 25.99 -54.55
C HIS A 129 -3.87 26.12 -53.97
N GLU A 130 -4.85 26.42 -54.82
CA GLU A 130 -6.27 26.53 -54.41
C GLU A 130 -6.83 25.19 -53.93
N ASP A 131 -6.62 24.12 -54.69
CA ASP A 131 -7.04 22.77 -54.30
C ASP A 131 -6.35 22.29 -53.02
N ARG A 132 -5.08 22.71 -52.80
CA ARG A 132 -4.36 22.44 -51.55
C ARG A 132 -5.04 23.11 -50.36
N SER A 133 -5.48 24.36 -50.53
CA SER A 133 -6.20 25.14 -49.51
C SER A 133 -7.53 24.46 -49.16
N ILE A 134 -8.30 24.05 -50.17
CA ILE A 134 -9.58 23.32 -49.99
C ILE A 134 -9.35 22.01 -49.21
N TYR A 135 -8.36 21.21 -49.60
CA TYR A 135 -8.00 19.99 -48.86
C TYR A 135 -7.61 20.28 -47.40
N CYS A 136 -6.79 21.31 -47.16
CA CYS A 136 -6.38 21.68 -45.80
C CYS A 136 -7.56 22.12 -44.93
N ASN A 137 -8.52 22.87 -45.48
CA ASN A 137 -9.74 23.26 -44.78
C ASN A 137 -10.61 22.06 -44.42
N LEU A 138 -10.83 21.14 -45.36
CA LEU A 138 -11.61 19.91 -45.10
C LEU A 138 -10.89 18.97 -44.12
N ARG A 139 -9.56 18.87 -44.18
CA ARG A 139 -8.76 18.14 -43.18
C ARG A 139 -8.94 18.74 -41.78
N ASN A 140 -8.88 20.06 -41.67
CA ASN A 140 -9.08 20.76 -40.39
C ASN A 140 -10.52 20.58 -39.88
N ARG A 141 -11.53 20.59 -40.75
CA ARG A 141 -12.93 20.28 -40.42
C ARG A 141 -13.08 18.86 -39.87
N VAL A 142 -12.51 17.84 -40.53
CA VAL A 142 -12.51 16.45 -40.03
C VAL A 142 -11.85 16.34 -38.66
N ASN A 143 -10.68 16.97 -38.49
CA ASN A 143 -9.98 16.98 -37.20
C ASN A 143 -10.82 17.66 -36.11
N SER A 144 -11.49 18.76 -36.43
CA SER A 144 -12.39 19.47 -35.52
C SER A 144 -13.61 18.62 -35.12
N LEU A 145 -14.27 17.96 -36.08
CA LEU A 145 -15.41 17.07 -35.83
C LEU A 145 -15.03 15.87 -34.96
N ILE A 146 -13.91 15.20 -35.27
CA ILE A 146 -13.41 14.08 -34.46
C ILE A 146 -13.06 14.56 -33.05
N SER A 147 -12.38 15.70 -32.94
CA SER A 147 -12.00 16.29 -31.66
C SER A 147 -13.25 16.60 -30.81
N THR A 148 -14.26 17.24 -31.41
CA THR A 148 -15.52 17.60 -30.77
C THR A 148 -16.30 16.38 -30.32
N ALA A 149 -16.50 15.40 -31.20
CA ALA A 149 -17.23 14.17 -30.87
C ALA A 149 -16.56 13.39 -29.73
N LYS A 150 -15.22 13.28 -29.75
CA LYS A 150 -14.46 12.71 -28.63
C LYS A 150 -14.65 13.51 -27.35
N LYS A 151 -14.54 14.84 -27.39
CA LYS A 151 -14.68 15.70 -26.21
C LYS A 151 -16.07 15.56 -25.59
N THR A 152 -17.13 15.60 -26.40
CA THR A 152 -18.51 15.43 -25.94
C THR A 152 -18.73 14.04 -25.34
N TYR A 153 -18.29 12.99 -26.04
CA TYR A 153 -18.38 11.62 -25.53
C TYR A 153 -17.65 11.46 -24.20
N PHE A 154 -16.38 11.86 -24.12
CA PHE A 154 -15.58 11.67 -22.91
C PHE A 154 -16.02 12.58 -21.76
N SER A 155 -16.55 13.77 -22.04
CA SER A 155 -17.20 14.61 -21.03
C SER A 155 -18.37 13.88 -20.37
N ASN A 156 -19.24 13.24 -21.17
CA ASN A 156 -20.34 12.43 -20.65
C ASN A 156 -19.83 11.13 -19.99
N TYR A 157 -18.81 10.50 -20.57
CA TYR A 157 -18.17 9.29 -20.05
C TYR A 157 -17.47 9.52 -18.70
N PHE A 158 -17.07 10.75 -18.39
CA PHE A 158 -16.41 11.13 -17.16
C PHE A 158 -17.21 12.11 -16.31
N ALA A 159 -18.54 12.16 -16.52
CA ALA A 159 -19.44 13.05 -15.79
C ALA A 159 -19.24 12.95 -14.26
N ALA A 160 -19.46 14.07 -13.56
CA ALA A 160 -19.14 14.21 -12.14
C ALA A 160 -19.82 13.17 -11.23
N ASN A 161 -20.99 12.65 -11.64
CA ASN A 161 -21.81 11.70 -10.89
C ASN A 161 -21.33 10.24 -11.01
N VAL A 162 -20.25 9.97 -11.74
CA VAL A 162 -19.74 8.60 -11.92
C VAL A 162 -19.05 8.11 -10.64
N PRO A 163 -19.41 6.92 -10.10
CA PRO A 163 -18.74 6.34 -8.95
C PRO A 163 -17.23 6.17 -9.18
N SER A 164 -16.40 6.45 -8.17
CA SER A 164 -14.93 6.43 -8.29
C SER A 164 -14.38 5.15 -8.92
N LYS A 165 -14.93 3.98 -8.59
CA LYS A 165 -14.49 2.70 -9.16
C LYS A 165 -14.71 2.61 -10.68
N VAL A 166 -15.86 3.09 -11.15
CA VAL A 166 -16.19 3.13 -12.57
C VAL A 166 -15.27 4.12 -13.27
N LEU A 167 -15.08 5.31 -12.69
CA LEU A 167 -14.15 6.32 -13.20
C LEU A 167 -12.73 5.75 -13.41
N TRP A 168 -12.18 5.03 -12.42
CA TRP A 168 -10.86 4.42 -12.53
C TRP A 168 -10.77 3.31 -13.58
N ASN A 169 -11.84 2.52 -13.77
CA ASN A 169 -11.87 1.52 -14.84
C ASN A 169 -11.87 2.19 -16.21
N ARG A 170 -12.71 3.22 -16.39
CA ARG A 170 -12.77 4.04 -17.60
C ARG A 170 -11.42 4.69 -17.93
N LEU A 171 -10.71 5.19 -16.92
CA LEU A 171 -9.36 5.75 -17.06
C LEU A 171 -8.31 4.71 -17.51
N LYS A 172 -8.46 3.44 -17.11
CA LYS A 172 -7.58 2.36 -17.58
C LYS A 172 -7.87 2.00 -19.04
N GLU A 173 -9.14 1.94 -19.42
CA GLU A 173 -9.56 1.65 -20.79
C GLU A 173 -9.01 2.65 -21.81
N ILE A 174 -8.97 3.94 -21.45
CA ILE A 174 -8.42 4.99 -22.31
C ILE A 174 -6.88 5.11 -22.22
N GLY A 175 -6.22 4.22 -21.47
CA GLY A 175 -4.76 4.22 -21.30
C GLY A 175 -4.19 5.36 -20.46
N ALA A 176 -5.04 6.18 -19.82
CA ALA A 176 -4.59 7.27 -18.93
C ALA A 176 -3.88 6.73 -17.67
N THR A 177 -4.16 5.49 -17.30
CA THR A 177 -3.47 4.80 -16.20
C THR A 177 -3.04 3.41 -16.64
N LYS A 178 -1.83 2.98 -16.25
CA LYS A 178 -1.36 1.63 -16.55
C LYS A 178 -2.23 0.60 -15.83
N SER A 179 -2.65 -0.45 -16.54
CA SER A 179 -3.23 -1.64 -15.91
C SER A 179 -2.17 -2.27 -15.01
N LYS A 180 -2.54 -2.61 -13.76
CA LYS A 180 -1.67 -3.30 -12.80
C LYS A 180 -1.52 -4.81 -13.08
N HIS A 181 -2.09 -5.33 -14.17
CA HIS A 181 -1.94 -6.75 -14.52
C HIS A 181 -0.49 -7.03 -14.97
N CYS A 182 0.40 -7.28 -14.01
CA CYS A 182 1.52 -8.18 -14.21
C CYS A 182 0.99 -9.59 -13.98
N ALA A 183 0.41 -10.16 -15.02
CA ALA A 183 0.14 -11.59 -15.12
C ALA A 183 1.42 -12.36 -14.74
N VAL A 184 1.38 -13.15 -13.66
CA VAL A 184 2.48 -14.05 -13.32
C VAL A 184 2.33 -15.26 -14.21
N LYS A 185 3.04 -15.24 -15.34
CA LYS A 185 3.07 -16.34 -16.30
C LYS A 185 4.03 -17.44 -15.82
N MET A 186 3.66 -18.11 -14.73
CA MET A 186 4.43 -19.22 -14.15
C MET A 186 3.51 -20.35 -13.71
N ASN A 187 4.03 -21.57 -13.72
CA ASN A 187 3.33 -22.75 -13.21
C ASN A 187 2.94 -22.53 -11.73
N PRO A 188 1.66 -22.68 -11.35
CA PRO A 188 1.22 -22.44 -9.98
C PRO A 188 1.88 -23.38 -8.96
N ASP A 189 2.22 -24.63 -9.31
CA ASP A 189 2.86 -25.58 -8.39
C ASP A 189 4.31 -25.20 -8.08
N GLU A 190 5.11 -24.84 -9.09
CA GLU A 190 6.49 -24.35 -8.92
C GLU A 190 6.54 -23.12 -7.99
N VAL A 191 5.57 -22.21 -8.16
CA VAL A 191 5.44 -21.02 -7.33
C VAL A 191 5.06 -21.41 -5.89
N ASN A 192 4.18 -22.39 -5.71
CA ASN A 192 3.78 -22.87 -4.39
C ASN A 192 4.94 -23.55 -3.65
N ASP A 193 5.67 -24.44 -4.33
CA ASP A 193 6.84 -25.13 -3.80
C ASP A 193 7.95 -24.13 -3.41
N PHE A 194 8.16 -23.07 -4.19
CA PHE A 194 9.08 -21.99 -3.82
C PHE A 194 8.64 -21.23 -2.54
N PHE A 195 7.35 -20.96 -2.37
CA PHE A 195 6.87 -20.30 -1.15
C PHE A 195 7.02 -21.18 0.09
N ILE A 196 6.75 -22.49 -0.02
CA ILE A 196 6.85 -23.43 1.10
C ILE A 196 8.28 -23.85 1.43
N SER A 197 9.11 -24.14 0.42
CA SER A 197 10.51 -24.58 0.62
C SER A 197 11.33 -23.61 1.46
N SER A 198 11.03 -22.31 1.38
CA SER A 198 11.70 -21.30 2.19
C SER A 198 11.23 -21.21 3.64
N CYS A 199 10.08 -21.82 3.96
CA CYS A 199 9.54 -21.90 5.32
C CYS A 199 9.96 -23.20 6.03
N ASN A 200 10.35 -24.22 5.25
CA ASN A 200 10.72 -25.56 5.73
C ASN A 200 12.23 -25.72 6.00
N SER A 201 13.06 -24.69 5.83
CA SER A 201 14.47 -24.80 6.22
C SER A 201 14.53 -25.05 7.72
N PRO A 202 15.07 -26.20 8.18
CA PRO A 202 15.22 -26.46 9.59
C PRO A 202 16.32 -25.54 10.10
N VAL A 203 15.95 -24.32 10.50
CA VAL A 203 16.74 -23.68 11.56
C VAL A 203 16.59 -24.64 12.70
N SER A 204 17.71 -25.24 13.11
CA SER A 204 17.80 -26.10 14.27
C SER A 204 17.32 -25.31 15.48
N THR A 205 16.02 -25.22 15.69
CA THR A 205 15.47 -25.15 17.03
C THR A 205 15.96 -26.45 17.63
N SER A 206 17.14 -26.39 18.26
CA SER A 206 17.39 -27.26 19.39
C SER A 206 16.09 -27.23 20.19
N ASN A 207 15.58 -28.40 20.54
CA ASN A 207 14.61 -28.53 21.62
C ASN A 207 15.28 -28.08 22.93
N SER A 208 15.88 -26.89 22.95
CA SER A 208 16.31 -26.21 24.16
C SER A 208 15.01 -25.83 24.86
N THR A 209 14.62 -26.74 25.74
CA THR A 209 13.82 -26.48 26.93
C THR A 209 14.40 -25.33 27.77
N ASP A 210 15.62 -24.89 27.48
CA ASP A 210 16.35 -23.86 28.21
C ASP A 210 16.00 -22.46 27.67
N PHE A 211 14.78 -22.02 27.96
CA PHE A 211 14.58 -20.59 28.24
C PHE A 211 15.23 -20.28 29.61
N PRO A 212 15.74 -19.06 29.83
CA PRO A 212 16.15 -18.67 31.18
C PRO A 212 14.98 -18.95 32.15
N PRO A 213 15.24 -19.55 33.32
CA PRO A 213 14.22 -20.05 34.26
C PRO A 213 13.43 -18.94 34.98
N SER A 214 13.26 -17.77 34.36
CA SER A 214 12.80 -16.54 35.00
C SER A 214 11.61 -15.84 34.32
N LEU A 215 10.98 -16.42 33.30
CA LEU A 215 9.69 -15.89 32.81
C LEU A 215 8.54 -16.36 33.71
N GLN A 216 8.46 -15.77 34.90
CA GLN A 216 7.27 -15.88 35.75
C GLN A 216 6.10 -15.26 35.00
N ARG A 217 4.98 -15.98 34.89
CA ARG A 217 3.74 -15.43 34.35
C ARG A 217 3.38 -14.16 35.12
N PRO A 218 3.09 -13.03 34.44
CA PRO A 218 2.59 -11.84 35.11
C PRO A 218 1.34 -12.19 35.92
N ILE A 219 1.23 -11.74 37.16
CA ILE A 219 0.04 -11.97 37.99
C ILE A 219 -1.18 -11.27 37.38
N SER A 220 -0.96 -10.10 36.80
CA SER A 220 -1.98 -9.31 36.09
C SER A 220 -1.30 -8.34 35.12
N PRO A 221 -2.00 -7.87 34.08
CA PRO A 221 -3.36 -8.24 33.66
C PRO A 221 -3.36 -9.53 32.83
N SER A 222 -4.44 -10.32 32.87
CA SER A 222 -4.62 -11.50 32.01
C SER A 222 -5.58 -11.21 30.85
N PHE A 223 -5.46 -11.97 29.75
CA PHE A 223 -6.30 -11.81 28.57
C PHE A 223 -7.05 -13.08 28.19
N SER A 224 -8.37 -12.98 28.05
CA SER A 224 -9.24 -13.99 27.46
C SER A 224 -10.10 -13.37 26.36
N PHE A 225 -10.48 -14.17 25.36
CA PHE A 225 -11.49 -13.73 24.39
C PHE A 225 -12.88 -13.76 25.00
N ASN A 226 -13.66 -12.72 24.73
CA ASN A 226 -15.06 -12.63 25.12
C ASN A 226 -15.95 -12.94 23.92
N THR A 227 -17.16 -13.44 24.19
CA THR A 227 -18.22 -13.57 23.18
C THR A 227 -18.57 -12.21 22.59
N VAL A 228 -19.06 -12.22 21.35
CA VAL A 228 -19.41 -11.04 20.56
C VAL A 228 -20.92 -10.91 20.41
N GLU A 229 -21.36 -9.67 20.19
CA GLU A 229 -22.75 -9.34 19.90
C GLU A 229 -22.98 -9.05 18.41
N ASP A 230 -24.24 -9.14 17.98
CA ASP A 230 -24.67 -8.92 16.59
C ASP A 230 -24.18 -7.59 16.02
N TYR A 231 -24.24 -6.50 16.79
CA TYR A 231 -23.81 -5.18 16.32
C TYR A 231 -22.30 -5.12 16.07
N GLU A 232 -21.48 -5.87 16.83
CA GLU A 232 -20.04 -5.95 16.63
C GLU A 232 -19.73 -6.70 15.34
N VAL A 233 -20.44 -7.81 15.10
CA VAL A 233 -20.35 -8.61 13.87
C VAL A 233 -20.71 -7.75 12.66
N ILE A 234 -21.82 -7.02 12.73
CA ILE A 234 -22.25 -6.08 11.68
C ILE A 234 -21.14 -5.06 11.39
N ASN A 235 -20.59 -4.43 12.43
CA ASN A 235 -19.51 -3.45 12.27
C ASN A 235 -18.27 -4.06 11.60
N ALA A 236 -17.88 -5.27 11.99
CA ALA A 236 -16.76 -5.99 11.38
C ALA A 236 -16.99 -6.32 9.89
N PHE A 237 -18.22 -6.65 9.47
CA PHE A 237 -18.56 -6.83 8.05
C PHE A 237 -18.33 -5.57 7.21
N PHE A 238 -18.69 -4.41 7.74
CA PHE A 238 -18.55 -3.14 7.03
C PHE A 238 -17.11 -2.63 6.98
N GLU A 239 -16.23 -3.10 7.87
CA GLU A 239 -14.80 -2.81 7.81
C GLU A 239 -14.07 -3.53 6.66
N ILE A 240 -14.60 -4.66 6.17
CA ILE A 240 -13.99 -5.38 5.06
C ILE A 240 -14.19 -4.63 3.73
N LYS A 241 -13.07 -4.17 3.18
CA LYS A 241 -13.00 -3.41 1.90
C LYS A 241 -12.77 -4.27 0.67
N SER A 242 -12.15 -5.44 0.83
CA SER A 242 -11.83 -6.35 -0.29
C SER A 242 -13.07 -7.11 -0.74
N ASN A 243 -13.16 -7.36 -2.05
CA ASN A 243 -14.17 -8.26 -2.63
C ASN A 243 -13.56 -9.57 -3.14
N ALA A 244 -12.30 -9.85 -2.75
CA ALA A 244 -11.66 -11.11 -3.05
C ALA A 244 -12.44 -12.26 -2.40
N VAL A 245 -12.58 -13.37 -3.13
CA VAL A 245 -13.32 -14.55 -2.71
C VAL A 245 -12.33 -15.66 -2.40
N GLY A 246 -12.50 -16.32 -1.24
CA GLY A 246 -11.66 -17.43 -0.80
C GLY A 246 -11.97 -18.72 -1.57
N LEU A 247 -11.46 -19.84 -1.05
CA LEU A 247 -11.73 -21.17 -1.59
C LEU A 247 -13.16 -21.66 -1.26
N ASP A 248 -13.85 -20.99 -0.34
CA ASP A 248 -15.26 -21.17 0.00
C ASP A 248 -16.21 -20.71 -1.12
N ASN A 249 -15.71 -19.94 -2.09
CA ASN A 249 -16.48 -19.36 -3.19
C ASN A 249 -17.66 -18.46 -2.78
N ILE A 250 -17.76 -18.06 -1.50
CA ILE A 250 -18.83 -17.21 -0.98
C ILE A 250 -18.40 -15.74 -1.04
N PRO A 251 -19.03 -14.90 -1.90
CA PRO A 251 -18.62 -13.51 -2.04
C PRO A 251 -19.16 -12.66 -0.89
N ILE A 252 -18.32 -11.82 -0.27
CA ILE A 252 -18.76 -10.90 0.79
C ILE A 252 -19.91 -9.97 0.38
N LYS A 253 -20.01 -9.63 -0.91
CA LYS A 253 -21.13 -8.85 -1.43
C LYS A 253 -22.46 -9.57 -1.25
N PHE A 254 -22.47 -10.88 -1.46
CA PHE A 254 -23.65 -11.69 -1.27
C PHE A 254 -24.01 -11.75 0.22
N LEU A 255 -23.04 -12.04 1.08
CA LEU A 255 -23.23 -12.03 2.54
C LEU A 255 -23.81 -10.70 3.04
N LYS A 256 -23.36 -9.56 2.49
CA LYS A 256 -23.90 -8.23 2.84
C LYS A 256 -25.35 -8.02 2.42
N ILE A 257 -25.83 -8.69 1.37
CA ILE A 257 -27.23 -8.61 0.92
C ILE A 257 -28.14 -9.38 1.88
N ILE A 258 -27.75 -10.59 2.26
CA ILE A 258 -28.53 -11.46 3.14
C ILE A 258 -28.26 -11.21 4.64
N LEU A 259 -27.34 -10.30 4.95
CA LEU A 259 -26.86 -10.03 6.31
C LEU A 259 -27.98 -9.88 7.35
N PRO A 260 -29.07 -9.12 7.11
CA PRO A 260 -30.13 -8.94 8.10
C PRO A 260 -30.75 -10.25 8.61
N VAL A 261 -30.75 -11.30 7.79
CA VAL A 261 -31.31 -12.61 8.16
C VAL A 261 -30.26 -13.48 8.84
N ILE A 262 -29.01 -13.47 8.34
CA ILE A 262 -27.98 -14.43 8.77
C ILE A 262 -27.16 -13.99 9.99
N ILE A 263 -27.31 -12.75 10.47
CA ILE A 263 -26.51 -12.21 11.58
C ILE A 263 -26.57 -13.07 12.84
N PRO A 264 -27.76 -13.44 13.38
CA PRO A 264 -27.82 -14.23 14.61
C PRO A 264 -27.11 -15.58 14.48
N HIS A 265 -27.16 -16.19 13.30
CA HIS A 265 -26.53 -17.48 13.01
C HIS A 265 -25.00 -17.35 12.93
N ILE A 266 -24.49 -16.27 12.31
CA ILE A 266 -23.06 -15.98 12.27
C ILE A 266 -22.52 -15.66 13.66
N THR A 267 -23.23 -14.83 14.44
CA THR A 267 -22.84 -14.50 15.81
C THR A 267 -22.76 -15.76 16.67
N HIS A 268 -23.76 -16.65 16.54
CA HIS A 268 -23.73 -17.94 17.23
C HIS A 268 -22.54 -18.83 16.79
N LEU A 269 -22.21 -18.87 15.49
CA LEU A 269 -21.03 -19.58 15.00
C LEU A 269 -19.74 -19.02 15.60
N PHE A 270 -19.57 -17.70 15.61
CA PHE A 270 -18.39 -17.04 16.15
C PHE A 270 -18.26 -17.27 17.66
N ASN A 271 -19.35 -17.16 18.41
CA ASN A 271 -19.34 -17.46 19.84
C ASN A 271 -19.06 -18.94 20.11
N SER A 272 -19.56 -19.85 19.29
CA SER A 272 -19.20 -21.28 19.37
C SER A 272 -17.70 -21.50 19.18
N ILE A 273 -17.07 -20.80 18.23
CA ILE A 273 -15.62 -20.87 17.97
C ILE A 273 -14.81 -20.31 19.13
N ILE A 274 -15.22 -19.16 19.68
CA ILE A 274 -14.56 -18.51 20.80
C ILE A 274 -14.62 -19.39 22.06
N LEU A 275 -15.80 -19.92 22.38
CA LEU A 275 -16.02 -20.73 23.58
C LEU A 275 -15.35 -22.10 23.51
N SER A 276 -15.25 -22.70 22.31
CA SER A 276 -14.61 -24.01 22.12
C SER A 276 -13.11 -23.93 21.81
N SER A 277 -12.54 -22.72 21.68
CA SER A 277 -11.17 -22.51 21.22
C SER A 277 -10.84 -23.19 19.87
N CYS A 278 -11.85 -23.53 19.07
CA CYS A 278 -11.69 -24.38 17.88
C CYS A 278 -11.95 -23.59 16.59
N PHE A 279 -10.86 -23.13 15.96
CA PHE A 279 -10.93 -22.47 14.65
C PHE A 279 -11.26 -23.48 13.55
N PRO A 280 -12.25 -23.21 12.66
CA PRO A 280 -12.69 -24.18 11.66
C PRO A 280 -11.64 -24.53 10.61
N ILE A 281 -11.59 -25.80 10.22
CA ILE A 281 -10.64 -26.39 9.25
C ILE A 281 -10.83 -25.78 7.85
N SER A 282 -12.07 -25.56 7.41
CA SER A 282 -12.32 -24.99 6.08
C SER A 282 -11.79 -23.55 5.94
N TRP A 283 -11.66 -22.81 7.05
CA TRP A 283 -11.01 -21.49 7.10
C TRP A 283 -9.48 -21.53 7.19
N LYS A 284 -8.88 -22.72 7.43
CA LYS A 284 -7.42 -22.93 7.45
C LYS A 284 -6.83 -23.13 6.06
N LYS A 285 -7.65 -23.11 5.00
CA LYS A 285 -7.24 -23.21 3.59
C LYS A 285 -7.19 -21.82 2.95
N ALA A 286 -6.03 -21.42 2.43
CA ALA A 286 -5.82 -20.10 1.82
C ALA A 286 -5.59 -20.19 0.29
N LYS A 287 -6.21 -19.29 -0.46
CA LYS A 287 -5.87 -19.06 -1.88
C LYS A 287 -4.79 -17.99 -1.97
N ILE A 288 -3.60 -18.35 -2.43
CA ILE A 288 -2.46 -17.43 -2.57
C ILE A 288 -2.50 -16.78 -3.96
N ILE A 289 -2.47 -15.45 -3.99
CA ILE A 289 -2.20 -14.69 -5.22
C ILE A 289 -0.77 -14.14 -5.15
N PRO A 290 0.14 -14.57 -6.05
CA PRO A 290 1.48 -14.01 -6.13
C PRO A 290 1.44 -12.56 -6.62
N VAL A 291 1.99 -11.64 -5.82
CA VAL A 291 2.05 -10.20 -6.16
C VAL A 291 3.51 -9.77 -6.30
N PRO A 292 3.94 -9.20 -7.44
CA PRO A 292 5.31 -8.77 -7.62
C PRO A 292 5.69 -7.56 -6.73
N LYS A 293 6.85 -7.62 -6.09
CA LYS A 293 7.43 -6.54 -5.25
C LYS A 293 7.79 -5.31 -6.07
N LYS A 294 8.21 -5.49 -7.33
CA LYS A 294 8.57 -4.45 -8.29
C LYS A 294 7.89 -4.76 -9.63
N SER A 295 7.44 -3.74 -10.36
CA SER A 295 6.87 -3.91 -11.70
C SER A 295 7.88 -4.58 -12.64
N ASN A 296 7.44 -5.56 -13.43
CA ASN A 296 8.23 -6.28 -14.45
C ASN A 296 9.33 -7.23 -13.94
N SER A 297 9.27 -7.70 -12.69
CA SER A 297 10.15 -8.79 -12.25
C SER A 297 9.53 -10.16 -12.55
N SER A 298 10.25 -11.01 -13.29
CA SER A 298 9.91 -12.43 -13.52
C SER A 298 10.50 -13.38 -12.47
N GLN A 299 11.33 -12.90 -11.54
CA GLN A 299 11.98 -13.77 -10.54
C GLN A 299 11.04 -14.13 -9.37
N LEU A 300 11.01 -15.41 -8.98
CA LEU A 300 10.21 -15.94 -7.87
C LEU A 300 10.49 -15.24 -6.53
N ALA A 301 11.76 -14.92 -6.24
CA ALA A 301 12.18 -14.22 -5.01
C ALA A 301 11.55 -12.80 -4.85
N ASN A 302 11.10 -12.22 -5.97
CA ASN A 302 10.46 -10.92 -6.01
C ASN A 302 8.93 -11.00 -5.95
N LEU A 303 8.35 -12.17 -5.73
CA LEU A 303 6.91 -12.33 -5.50
C LEU A 303 6.58 -12.31 -4.00
N ARG A 304 5.38 -11.83 -3.65
CA ARG A 304 4.79 -11.92 -2.31
C ARG A 304 3.60 -12.88 -2.35
N PRO A 305 3.52 -13.86 -1.43
CA PRO A 305 2.36 -14.75 -1.33
C PRO A 305 1.22 -14.06 -0.57
N ILE A 306 0.30 -13.39 -1.28
CA ILE A 306 -0.87 -12.77 -0.61
C ILE A 306 -1.97 -13.80 -0.40
N SER A 307 -2.28 -14.11 0.85
CA SER A 307 -3.36 -15.03 1.25
C SER A 307 -4.73 -14.37 1.13
N ILE A 308 -5.60 -14.97 0.31
CA ILE A 308 -7.03 -14.71 0.28
C ILE A 308 -7.73 -15.75 1.15
N LEU A 309 -8.18 -15.30 2.32
CA LEU A 309 -8.97 -16.07 3.27
C LEU A 309 -10.48 -15.88 3.04
N PRO A 310 -11.31 -16.87 3.43
CA PRO A 310 -12.77 -16.77 3.48
C PRO A 310 -13.27 -15.46 4.11
N ALA A 311 -14.40 -14.94 3.62
CA ALA A 311 -14.91 -13.66 4.09
C ALA A 311 -15.31 -13.68 5.57
N LEU A 312 -16.02 -14.73 6.02
CA LEU A 312 -16.43 -14.89 7.41
C LEU A 312 -15.25 -15.08 8.36
N SER A 313 -14.23 -15.83 7.92
CA SER A 313 -12.97 -15.97 8.66
C SER A 313 -12.39 -14.60 8.99
N LYS A 314 -12.33 -13.68 8.01
CA LYS A 314 -11.84 -12.31 8.22
C LYS A 314 -12.71 -11.49 9.16
N VAL A 315 -14.03 -11.68 9.16
CA VAL A 315 -14.92 -10.99 10.10
C VAL A 315 -14.59 -11.40 11.53
N LEU A 316 -14.44 -12.71 11.79
CA LEU A 316 -14.02 -13.21 13.10
C LEU A 316 -12.63 -12.68 13.48
N GLU A 317 -11.66 -12.72 12.56
CA GLU A 317 -10.32 -12.19 12.82
C GLU A 317 -10.32 -10.70 13.20
N ILE A 318 -11.20 -9.87 12.60
CA ILE A 318 -11.37 -8.45 12.97
C ILE A 318 -11.82 -8.34 14.43
N LEU A 319 -12.80 -9.15 14.85
CA LEU A 319 -13.33 -9.14 16.21
C LEU A 319 -12.25 -9.55 17.21
N LEU A 320 -11.56 -10.67 16.96
CA LEU A 320 -10.46 -11.15 17.80
C LEU A 320 -9.31 -10.13 17.85
N SER A 321 -8.94 -9.53 16.71
CA SER A 321 -7.89 -8.50 16.64
C SER A 321 -8.24 -7.25 17.44
N LYS A 322 -9.51 -6.82 17.45
CA LYS A 322 -9.98 -5.69 18.25
C LYS A 322 -9.84 -5.96 19.74
N GLN A 323 -10.24 -7.14 20.21
CA GLN A 323 -10.10 -7.52 21.61
C GLN A 323 -8.61 -7.55 22.04
N ILE A 324 -7.73 -8.19 21.25
CA ILE A 324 -6.28 -8.18 21.52
C ILE A 324 -5.74 -6.75 21.53
N SER A 325 -6.10 -5.93 20.53
CA SER A 325 -5.59 -4.56 20.43
C SER A 325 -6.05 -3.68 21.60
N ALA A 326 -7.28 -3.87 22.08
CA ALA A 326 -7.80 -3.15 23.24
C ALA A 326 -7.01 -3.52 24.50
N PHE A 327 -6.76 -4.82 24.73
CA PHE A 327 -5.96 -5.32 25.84
C PHE A 327 -4.51 -4.79 25.81
N LEU A 328 -3.83 -4.88 24.66
CA LEU A 328 -2.46 -4.38 24.51
C LEU A 328 -2.36 -2.87 24.77
N HIS A 329 -3.36 -2.10 24.32
CA HIS A 329 -3.37 -0.65 24.49
C HIS A 329 -3.69 -0.24 25.93
N ALA A 330 -4.69 -0.86 26.56
CA ALA A 330 -5.09 -0.55 27.93
C ALA A 330 -3.94 -0.78 28.94
N ASN A 331 -3.09 -1.77 28.64
CA ASN A 331 -2.03 -2.22 29.55
C ASN A 331 -0.61 -1.86 29.09
N ASN A 332 -0.45 -1.07 28.02
CA ASN A 332 0.84 -0.63 27.47
C ASN A 332 1.87 -1.76 27.25
N LEU A 333 1.42 -2.93 26.78
CA LEU A 333 2.25 -4.14 26.70
C LEU A 333 3.21 -4.19 25.51
N LEU A 334 2.98 -3.36 24.48
CA LEU A 334 3.88 -3.25 23.34
C LEU A 334 4.97 -2.21 23.60
N ASN A 335 6.22 -2.56 23.25
CA ASN A 335 7.37 -1.69 23.34
C ASN A 335 7.05 -0.29 22.77
N PRO A 336 7.31 0.80 23.49
CA PRO A 336 7.00 2.15 23.01
C PRO A 336 7.65 2.51 21.67
N LEU A 337 8.83 1.94 21.37
CA LEU A 337 9.59 2.15 20.13
C LEU A 337 9.23 1.15 19.02
N GLN A 338 8.15 0.38 19.18
CA GLN A 338 7.53 -0.40 18.12
C GLN A 338 6.36 0.39 17.50
N SER A 339 6.43 0.69 16.21
CA SER A 339 5.44 1.53 15.50
C SER A 339 4.68 0.82 14.40
N GLY A 340 5.08 -0.39 14.03
CA GLY A 340 4.40 -1.19 13.00
C GLY A 340 3.01 -1.61 13.46
N PHE A 341 2.03 -1.52 12.56
CA PHE A 341 0.63 -1.95 12.77
C PHE A 341 -0.08 -1.39 14.00
N ARG A 342 0.42 -0.30 14.59
CA ARG A 342 -0.19 0.33 15.76
C ARG A 342 -1.06 1.53 15.34
N PRO A 343 -2.27 1.67 15.90
CA PRO A 343 -3.06 2.88 15.75
C PRO A 343 -2.26 4.12 16.15
N LYS A 344 -2.47 5.24 15.44
CA LYS A 344 -1.83 6.54 15.69
C LYS A 344 -0.29 6.57 15.50
N HIS A 345 0.33 5.46 15.11
CA HIS A 345 1.73 5.40 14.71
C HIS A 345 1.83 5.41 13.17
N SER A 346 2.98 5.82 12.63
CA SER A 346 3.20 5.85 11.18
C SER A 346 4.69 5.71 10.84
N THR A 347 4.99 5.39 9.59
CA THR A 347 6.37 5.42 9.09
C THR A 347 7.01 6.79 9.32
N LYS A 348 6.23 7.86 9.14
CA LYS A 348 6.63 9.24 9.41
C LYS A 348 7.05 9.47 10.86
N SER A 349 6.29 9.00 11.86
CA SER A 349 6.67 9.18 13.27
C SER A 349 7.92 8.37 13.63
N ALA A 350 8.04 7.14 13.13
CA ALA A 350 9.23 6.31 13.34
C ALA A 350 10.50 6.94 12.74
N LEU A 351 10.42 7.38 11.48
CA LEU A 351 11.54 8.06 10.80
C LEU A 351 11.96 9.34 11.53
N LEU A 352 10.99 10.14 11.97
CA LEU A 352 11.27 11.37 12.72
C LEU A 352 11.97 11.10 14.04
N LYS A 353 11.55 10.08 14.78
CA LYS A 353 12.19 9.72 16.05
C LYS A 353 13.67 9.40 15.84
N VAL A 354 13.97 8.53 14.89
CA VAL A 354 15.35 8.08 14.58
C VAL A 354 16.20 9.23 14.04
N THR A 355 15.73 9.93 13.00
CA THR A 355 16.50 11.01 12.37
C THR A 355 16.73 12.20 13.29
N ASP A 356 15.75 12.57 14.12
CA ASP A 356 15.89 13.66 15.09
C ASP A 356 16.83 13.28 16.25
N ASP A 357 16.75 12.06 16.77
CA ASP A 357 17.70 11.59 17.79
C ASP A 357 19.14 11.66 17.27
N ILE A 358 19.38 11.14 16.06
CA ILE A 358 20.70 11.17 15.43
C ILE A 358 21.15 12.61 15.23
N ALA A 359 20.30 13.47 14.68
CA ALA A 359 20.65 14.87 14.42
C ALA A 359 20.93 15.66 15.70
N ARG A 360 20.15 15.43 16.77
CA ARG A 360 20.35 16.03 18.09
C ARG A 360 21.68 15.59 18.69
N ASP A 361 21.98 14.29 18.68
CA ASP A 361 23.21 13.76 19.26
C ASP A 361 24.45 14.15 18.41
N LEU A 362 24.29 14.35 17.09
CA LEU A 362 25.33 14.85 16.17
C LEU A 362 25.62 16.36 16.29
N ASP A 363 24.78 17.11 17.00
CA ASP A 363 24.97 18.54 17.26
C ASP A 363 26.22 18.81 18.14
N GLY A 364 26.74 17.77 18.80
CA GLY A 364 28.01 17.83 19.53
C GLY A 364 29.25 18.01 18.64
N ARG A 365 30.34 18.46 19.26
CA ARG A 365 31.66 18.58 18.60
C ARG A 365 32.25 17.19 18.34
N ASN A 366 32.79 16.99 17.13
CA ASN A 366 33.49 15.76 16.74
C ASN A 366 32.67 14.46 16.90
N MET A 367 31.36 14.51 16.63
CA MET A 367 30.47 13.33 16.68
C MET A 367 30.38 12.59 15.33
N VAL A 368 30.09 11.30 15.39
CA VAL A 368 29.75 10.40 14.26
C VAL A 368 28.55 9.54 14.64
N ALA A 369 27.72 9.18 13.67
CA ALA A 369 26.59 8.30 13.88
C ALA A 369 26.57 7.13 12.88
N PHE A 370 26.11 5.99 13.35
CA PHE A 370 25.75 4.86 12.51
C PHE A 370 24.26 4.60 12.62
N LEU A 371 23.61 4.39 11.47
CA LEU A 371 22.24 3.90 11.36
C LEU A 371 22.27 2.59 10.60
N LEU A 372 21.90 1.50 11.25
CA LEU A 372 21.78 0.18 10.66
C LEU A 372 20.31 -0.12 10.37
N LEU A 373 20.05 -0.61 9.17
CA LEU A 373 18.73 -1.05 8.71
C LEU A 373 18.80 -2.55 8.51
N LEU A 374 18.26 -3.29 9.48
CA LEU A 374 18.26 -4.76 9.48
C LEU A 374 17.06 -5.26 8.68
N ASP A 375 17.29 -6.29 7.86
CA ASP A 375 16.26 -6.94 7.04
C ASP A 375 16.14 -8.41 7.45
N PHE A 376 14.93 -8.84 7.83
CA PHE A 376 14.63 -10.24 8.09
C PHE A 376 14.18 -10.93 6.80
N SER A 377 14.73 -12.12 6.55
CA SER A 377 14.30 -12.96 5.44
C SER A 377 12.92 -13.54 5.74
N LYS A 378 11.89 -13.16 4.98
CA LYS A 378 10.53 -13.73 5.06
C LYS A 378 9.97 -13.77 6.50
N ALA A 379 10.18 -12.71 7.27
CA ALA A 379 9.90 -12.68 8.72
C ALA A 379 8.52 -13.22 9.11
N PHE A 380 7.48 -12.80 8.40
CA PHE A 380 6.10 -13.24 8.63
C PHE A 380 5.90 -14.73 8.38
N ASP A 381 6.57 -15.29 7.38
CA ASP A 381 6.42 -16.69 6.97
C ASP A 381 7.24 -17.63 7.86
N MET A 382 8.21 -17.11 8.62
CA MET A 382 9.13 -17.92 9.44
C MET A 382 8.70 -18.07 10.91
N VAL A 383 7.70 -17.32 11.39
CA VAL A 383 7.30 -17.33 12.81
C VAL A 383 6.93 -18.75 13.29
N PRO A 384 7.68 -19.36 14.22
CA PRO A 384 7.32 -20.67 14.78
C PRO A 384 6.08 -20.58 15.66
N HIS A 385 5.05 -21.38 15.36
CA HIS A 385 3.75 -21.32 16.05
C HIS A 385 3.86 -21.63 17.54
N ASN A 386 4.66 -22.63 17.91
CA ASN A 386 4.86 -23.03 19.31
C ASN A 386 5.48 -21.89 20.15
N LEU A 387 6.48 -21.21 19.59
CA LEU A 387 7.15 -20.11 20.27
C LEU A 387 6.24 -18.89 20.38
N LEU A 388 5.48 -18.57 19.31
CA LEU A 388 4.45 -17.54 19.38
C LEU A 388 3.44 -17.83 20.50
N CYS A 389 2.89 -19.04 20.56
CA CYS A 389 1.93 -19.42 21.61
C CYS A 389 2.53 -19.29 23.02
N ARG A 390 3.80 -19.73 23.21
CA ARG A 390 4.51 -19.57 24.48
C ARG A 390 4.70 -18.09 24.87
N LYS A 391 4.98 -17.20 23.92
CA LYS A 391 5.07 -15.76 24.19
C LYS A 391 3.71 -15.18 24.59
N LEU A 392 2.63 -15.57 23.93
CA LEU A 392 1.28 -15.13 24.28
C LEU A 392 0.93 -15.52 25.73
N ASP A 393 1.24 -16.76 26.09
CA ASP A 393 1.07 -17.29 27.44
C ASP A 393 1.96 -16.56 28.47
N LEU A 394 3.29 -16.71 28.35
CA LEU A 394 4.22 -16.33 29.41
C LEU A 394 4.54 -14.84 29.48
N LYS A 395 4.56 -14.12 28.35
CA LYS A 395 4.90 -12.69 28.31
C LYS A 395 3.68 -11.78 28.31
N PHE A 396 2.60 -12.17 27.63
CA PHE A 396 1.38 -11.36 27.53
C PHE A 396 0.24 -11.84 28.42
N ASN A 397 0.43 -12.94 29.16
CA ASN A 397 -0.50 -13.48 30.14
C ASN A 397 -1.88 -13.82 29.54
N PHE A 398 -1.88 -14.43 28.35
CA PHE A 398 -3.09 -14.95 27.74
C PHE A 398 -3.57 -16.18 28.50
N THR A 399 -4.88 -16.31 28.72
CA THR A 399 -5.46 -17.53 29.29
C THR A 399 -5.23 -18.72 28.37
N GLU A 400 -5.27 -19.92 28.92
CA GLU A 400 -5.12 -21.17 28.16
C GLU A 400 -6.06 -21.24 26.96
N SER A 401 -7.36 -20.95 27.17
CA SER A 401 -8.36 -20.89 26.10
C SER A 401 -8.02 -19.89 24.99
N ALA A 402 -7.48 -18.71 25.33
CA ALA A 402 -7.09 -17.72 24.34
C ALA A 402 -5.87 -18.18 23.52
N VAL A 403 -4.89 -18.80 24.18
CA VAL A 403 -3.72 -19.39 23.51
C VAL A 403 -4.16 -20.55 22.60
N GLU A 404 -5.05 -21.42 23.06
CA GLU A 404 -5.60 -22.52 22.28
C GLU A 404 -6.34 -22.05 21.03
N LEU A 405 -7.16 -21.00 21.13
CA LEU A 405 -7.85 -20.45 19.97
C LEU A 405 -6.85 -19.92 18.92
N VAL A 406 -5.82 -19.18 19.36
CA VAL A 406 -4.76 -18.69 18.45
C VAL A 406 -3.95 -19.85 17.87
N LYS A 407 -3.62 -20.87 18.67
CA LYS A 407 -2.94 -22.08 18.21
C LYS A 407 -3.78 -22.82 17.16
N SER A 408 -5.08 -22.99 17.41
CA SER A 408 -6.01 -23.61 16.46
C SER A 408 -6.09 -22.83 15.15
N TYR A 409 -6.05 -21.49 15.20
CA TYR A 409 -5.99 -20.63 14.02
C TYR A 409 -4.71 -20.82 13.17
N LEU A 410 -3.57 -21.09 13.81
CA LEU A 410 -2.25 -21.15 13.17
C LEU A 410 -1.88 -22.55 12.62
N VAL A 411 -2.23 -23.62 13.33
CA VAL A 411 -1.80 -24.99 13.01
C VAL A 411 -2.71 -25.65 11.96
N ASN A 412 -2.20 -26.66 11.24
CA ASN A 412 -2.92 -27.43 10.21
C ASN A 412 -3.48 -26.56 9.06
N ARG A 413 -2.68 -25.59 8.63
CA ARG A 413 -3.03 -24.70 7.52
C ARG A 413 -2.53 -25.24 6.20
N PHE A 414 -3.29 -24.93 5.15
CA PHE A 414 -2.99 -25.31 3.78
C PHE A 414 -3.08 -24.10 2.85
N GLN A 415 -2.31 -24.13 1.78
CA GLN A 415 -2.34 -23.09 0.75
C GLN A 415 -2.33 -23.67 -0.67
N CYS A 416 -3.02 -22.97 -1.57
CA CYS A 416 -3.01 -23.22 -3.02
C CYS A 416 -2.70 -21.91 -3.75
N VAL A 417 -1.75 -21.91 -4.68
CA VAL A 417 -1.38 -20.74 -5.48
C VAL A 417 -2.27 -20.65 -6.71
N SER A 418 -2.76 -19.44 -7.00
CA SER A 418 -3.54 -19.14 -8.19
C SER A 418 -2.74 -18.23 -9.13
N THR A 419 -2.45 -18.72 -10.33
CA THR A 419 -1.85 -17.96 -11.43
C THR A 419 -2.80 -17.91 -12.63
N ASP A 420 -2.38 -17.29 -13.74
CA ASP A 420 -3.17 -17.29 -14.97
C ASP A 420 -3.26 -18.69 -15.62
N TYR A 421 -2.45 -19.66 -15.16
CA TYR A 421 -2.48 -21.06 -15.61
C TYR A 421 -3.39 -21.97 -14.78
N GLY A 422 -4.01 -21.45 -13.71
CA GLY A 422 -4.91 -22.21 -12.86
C GLY A 422 -4.55 -22.17 -11.38
N LEU A 423 -4.98 -23.20 -10.66
CA LEU A 423 -4.74 -23.39 -9.24
C LEU A 423 -3.74 -24.54 -9.04
N SER A 424 -2.78 -24.37 -8.14
CA SER A 424 -1.85 -25.43 -7.74
C SER A 424 -2.56 -26.47 -6.88
N ASP A 425 -1.86 -27.58 -6.66
CA ASP A 425 -2.18 -28.50 -5.57
C ASP A 425 -2.05 -27.83 -4.20
N SER A 426 -2.70 -28.44 -3.21
CA SER A 426 -2.63 -28.03 -1.81
C SER A 426 -1.27 -28.36 -1.20
N ARG A 427 -0.71 -27.42 -0.44
CA ARG A 427 0.53 -27.62 0.35
C ARG A 427 0.29 -27.20 1.80
N ALA A 428 0.86 -27.96 2.73
CA ALA A 428 0.80 -27.63 4.15
C ALA A 428 1.71 -26.43 4.49
N VAL A 429 1.26 -25.59 5.41
CA VAL A 429 2.00 -24.44 5.95
C VAL A 429 2.36 -24.77 7.40
N VAL A 430 3.65 -24.91 7.69
CA VAL A 430 4.17 -25.38 8.99
C VAL A 430 4.60 -24.24 9.92
N SER A 431 4.80 -23.03 9.38
CA SER A 431 5.28 -21.86 10.11
C SER A 431 4.69 -20.57 9.53
N GLY A 432 4.84 -19.49 10.29
CA GLY A 432 4.45 -18.16 9.89
C GLY A 432 3.02 -17.79 10.25
N VAL A 433 2.72 -16.49 10.08
CA VAL A 433 1.37 -15.94 10.18
C VAL A 433 0.89 -15.53 8.78
N PRO A 434 -0.37 -15.80 8.37
CA PRO A 434 -0.75 -15.67 6.97
C PRO A 434 -0.65 -14.22 6.45
N GLN A 435 0.09 -14.00 5.37
CA GLN A 435 0.26 -12.66 4.78
C GLN A 435 -1.02 -12.19 4.09
N GLY A 436 -1.74 -11.24 4.72
CA GLY A 436 -3.06 -10.78 4.26
C GLY A 436 -4.22 -11.21 5.17
N SER A 437 -3.93 -11.93 6.25
CA SER A 437 -4.80 -12.07 7.41
C SER A 437 -4.91 -10.77 8.19
N VAL A 438 -5.96 -10.65 9.01
CA VAL A 438 -6.17 -9.53 9.93
C VAL A 438 -5.42 -9.76 11.25
N LEU A 439 -5.35 -11.02 11.72
CA LEU A 439 -4.62 -11.36 12.95
C LEU A 439 -3.09 -11.36 12.77
N GLY A 440 -2.57 -11.68 11.59
CA GLY A 440 -1.12 -11.84 11.37
C GLY A 440 -0.28 -10.65 11.82
N PRO A 441 -0.61 -9.40 11.45
CA PRO A 441 0.17 -8.23 11.85
C PRO A 441 0.26 -7.99 13.37
N ILE A 442 -0.84 -8.20 14.12
CA ILE A 442 -0.84 -7.99 15.58
C ILE A 442 -0.10 -9.12 16.29
N LEU A 443 -0.25 -10.36 15.82
CA LEU A 443 0.51 -11.51 16.34
C LEU A 443 2.01 -11.36 16.09
N PHE A 444 2.41 -10.91 14.90
CA PHE A 444 3.82 -10.62 14.60
C PHE A 444 4.37 -9.48 15.48
N SER A 445 3.56 -8.43 15.70
CA SER A 445 3.94 -7.31 16.58
C SER A 445 4.18 -7.78 18.02
N MET A 446 3.38 -8.72 18.54
CA MET A 446 3.61 -9.32 19.85
C MET A 446 4.84 -10.25 19.84
N TYR A 447 5.07 -10.96 18.74
CA TYR A 447 6.18 -11.90 18.61
C TYR A 447 7.57 -11.26 18.71
N ILE A 448 7.78 -10.15 17.98
CA ILE A 448 9.06 -9.44 17.89
C ILE A 448 9.28 -8.44 19.05
N ASN A 449 8.29 -8.26 19.93
CA ASN A 449 8.21 -7.17 20.90
C ASN A 449 9.39 -7.11 21.88
N ASP A 450 10.02 -8.24 22.16
CA ASP A 450 11.14 -8.41 23.08
C ASP A 450 12.52 -8.37 22.38
N LEU A 451 12.58 -8.23 21.05
CA LEU A 451 13.85 -8.02 20.34
C LEU A 451 14.67 -6.86 20.93
N PRO A 452 14.09 -5.68 21.28
CA PRO A 452 14.85 -4.59 21.88
C PRO A 452 15.55 -4.95 23.20
N GLU A 453 15.07 -5.97 23.93
CA GLU A 453 15.62 -6.36 25.24
C GLU A 453 17.04 -6.95 25.13
N CYS A 454 17.43 -7.49 23.96
CA CYS A 454 18.78 -8.05 23.76
C CYS A 454 19.84 -7.00 23.37
N ILE A 455 19.45 -5.74 23.18
CA ILE A 455 20.33 -4.66 22.69
C ILE A 455 20.85 -3.86 23.87
N ASN A 456 22.18 -3.73 23.97
CA ASN A 456 22.82 -3.11 25.13
C ASN A 456 23.41 -1.72 24.84
N HIS A 457 23.79 -1.44 23.60
CA HIS A 457 24.52 -0.20 23.28
C HIS A 457 23.75 0.73 22.34
N CYS A 458 23.14 0.19 21.29
CA CYS A 458 22.41 0.95 20.28
C CYS A 458 21.01 1.31 20.78
N LYS A 459 20.50 2.45 20.32
CA LYS A 459 19.06 2.72 20.36
C LYS A 459 18.39 1.95 19.22
N SER A 460 17.17 1.48 19.43
CA SER A 460 16.40 0.75 18.43
C SER A 460 15.03 1.35 18.16
N HIS A 461 14.51 1.14 16.95
CA HIS A 461 13.13 1.49 16.59
C HIS A 461 12.59 0.46 15.60
N LEU A 462 11.45 -0.14 15.94
CA LEU A 462 10.84 -1.22 15.16
C LEU A 462 9.65 -0.68 14.35
N PHE A 463 9.54 -1.11 13.10
CA PHE A 463 8.35 -0.94 12.30
C PHE A 463 8.03 -2.25 11.58
N ALA A 464 7.19 -3.08 12.21
CA ALA A 464 6.96 -4.44 11.74
C ALA A 464 8.29 -5.23 11.74
N ASP A 465 8.64 -5.83 10.60
CA ASP A 465 9.89 -6.53 10.35
C ASP A 465 11.08 -5.59 10.04
N ASP A 466 10.83 -4.32 9.72
CA ASP A 466 11.90 -3.33 9.52
C ASP A 466 12.44 -2.89 10.90
N VAL A 467 13.69 -3.27 11.21
CA VAL A 467 14.36 -2.93 12.46
C VAL A 467 15.50 -1.94 12.21
N GLN A 468 15.49 -0.84 12.96
CA GLN A 468 16.48 0.23 12.85
C GLN A 468 17.31 0.32 14.13
N PHE A 469 18.63 0.22 14.02
CA PHE A 469 19.55 0.50 15.13
C PHE A 469 20.36 1.74 14.85
N TYR A 470 20.61 2.54 15.88
CA TYR A 470 21.47 3.70 15.73
C TYR A 470 22.26 3.99 17.00
N LEU A 471 23.50 4.44 16.78
CA LEU A 471 24.42 4.82 17.83
C LEU A 471 25.17 6.08 17.39
N VAL A 472 25.32 7.02 18.31
CA VAL A 472 26.04 8.28 18.11
C VAL A 472 27.07 8.41 19.22
N ASP A 473 28.32 8.67 18.85
CA ASP A 473 29.43 8.82 19.80
C ASP A 473 30.49 9.77 19.21
N ASN A 474 31.52 10.08 19.99
CA ASN A 474 32.65 10.85 19.51
C ASN A 474 33.46 10.05 18.48
N VAL A 475 33.95 10.73 17.44
CA VAL A 475 34.76 10.14 16.36
C VAL A 475 36.06 9.52 16.89
N ARG A 476 36.60 10.03 18.00
CA ARG A 476 37.78 9.43 18.67
C ARG A 476 37.51 7.99 19.14
N ASN A 477 36.25 7.67 19.40
CA ASN A 477 35.81 6.35 19.85
C ASN A 477 35.33 5.46 18.69
N LYS A 478 35.59 5.81 17.42
CA LYS A 478 35.04 5.12 16.24
C LYS A 478 35.19 3.59 16.26
N ASP A 479 36.34 3.08 16.72
CA ASP A 479 36.60 1.64 16.76
C ASP A 479 35.78 0.98 17.87
N ASN A 480 35.63 1.64 19.03
CA ASN A 480 34.73 1.21 20.09
C ASN A 480 33.26 1.25 19.65
N VAL A 481 32.85 2.25 18.87
CA VAL A 481 31.49 2.32 18.30
C VAL A 481 31.20 1.12 17.41
N VAL A 482 32.12 0.75 16.52
CA VAL A 482 31.99 -0.45 15.68
C VAL A 482 31.94 -1.71 16.53
N ASN A 483 32.77 -1.82 17.58
CA ASN A 483 32.75 -2.96 18.50
C ASN A 483 31.41 -3.09 19.23
N LYS A 484 30.85 -1.98 19.73
CA LYS A 484 29.51 -1.95 20.35
C LYS A 484 28.42 -2.40 19.38
N ILE A 485 28.45 -1.88 18.14
CA ILE A 485 27.51 -2.28 17.08
C ILE A 485 27.63 -3.77 16.77
N ASN A 486 28.85 -4.29 16.60
CA ASN A 486 29.09 -5.71 16.34
C ASN A 486 28.69 -6.60 17.53
N SER A 487 28.75 -6.09 18.76
CA SER A 487 28.24 -6.78 19.96
C SER A 487 26.72 -6.90 19.90
N ASP A 488 26.00 -5.80 19.64
CA ASP A 488 24.54 -5.82 19.53
C ASP A 488 24.06 -6.64 18.32
N LEU A 489 24.76 -6.59 17.18
CA LEU A 489 24.43 -7.42 16.01
C LEU A 489 24.58 -8.92 16.29
N ARG A 490 25.56 -9.32 17.11
CA ARG A 490 25.69 -10.71 17.57
C ARG A 490 24.52 -11.11 18.45
N ALA A 491 24.22 -10.30 19.48
CA ALA A 491 23.08 -10.55 20.37
C ALA A 491 21.74 -10.64 19.61
N VAL A 492 21.54 -9.77 18.61
CA VAL A 492 20.33 -9.78 17.77
C VAL A 492 20.28 -10.98 16.83
N SER A 493 21.43 -11.46 16.35
CA SER A 493 21.48 -12.69 15.56
C SER A 493 21.20 -13.95 16.39
N GLU A 494 21.73 -14.01 17.61
CA GLU A 494 21.45 -15.06 18.58
C GLU A 494 19.96 -15.04 18.98
N TRP A 495 19.41 -13.85 19.23
CA TRP A 495 17.98 -13.66 19.46
C TRP A 495 17.15 -14.11 18.24
N ALA A 496 17.54 -13.72 17.02
CA ALA A 496 16.82 -14.11 15.81
C ALA A 496 16.80 -15.63 15.64
N THR A 497 17.95 -16.26 15.83
CA THR A 497 18.11 -17.72 15.71
C THR A 497 17.29 -18.47 16.76
N SER A 498 17.34 -18.05 18.03
CA SER A 498 16.50 -18.63 19.10
C SER A 498 15.01 -18.40 18.89
N ASN A 499 14.64 -17.34 18.14
CA ASN A 499 13.28 -17.04 17.73
C ASN A 499 12.94 -17.59 16.32
N GLY A 500 13.72 -18.51 15.76
CA GLY A 500 13.43 -19.11 14.44
C GLY A 500 13.30 -18.11 13.28
N LEU A 501 13.90 -16.93 13.43
CA LEU A 501 13.97 -15.88 12.40
C LEU A 501 15.37 -15.83 11.80
N LEU A 502 15.46 -15.38 10.55
CA LEU A 502 16.73 -15.27 9.84
C LEU A 502 16.98 -13.83 9.38
N LEU A 503 18.11 -13.27 9.80
CA LEU A 503 18.59 -11.98 9.28
C LEU A 503 19.19 -12.15 7.88
N ASN A 504 19.09 -11.11 7.06
CA ASN A 504 19.62 -11.07 5.71
C ASN A 504 20.82 -10.11 5.63
N PRO A 505 22.07 -10.61 5.72
CA PRO A 505 23.25 -9.75 5.64
C PRO A 505 23.34 -8.95 4.33
N SER A 506 22.93 -9.54 3.20
CA SER A 506 23.03 -8.90 1.88
C SER A 506 22.11 -7.68 1.72
N LYS A 507 20.95 -7.71 2.40
CA LYS A 507 19.96 -6.63 2.38
C LYS A 507 20.09 -5.67 3.55
N THR A 508 20.74 -6.09 4.62
CA THR A 508 21.08 -5.22 5.74
C THR A 508 22.07 -4.16 5.26
N LYS A 509 21.82 -2.90 5.62
CA LYS A 509 22.66 -1.76 5.22
C LYS A 509 23.04 -0.93 6.43
N ALA A 510 24.25 -0.38 6.42
CA ALA A 510 24.69 0.62 7.39
C ALA A 510 24.87 1.98 6.70
N LEU A 511 24.39 3.05 7.33
CA LEU A 511 24.60 4.42 6.92
C LEU A 511 25.49 5.09 7.97
N CYS A 512 26.64 5.62 7.54
CA CYS A 512 27.51 6.43 8.40
C CYS A 512 27.22 7.91 8.17
N LEU A 513 26.75 8.62 9.20
CA LEU A 513 26.39 10.02 9.12
C LEU A 513 27.47 10.89 9.76
N LYS A 514 27.94 11.89 8.99
CA LYS A 514 29.05 12.82 9.31
C LYS A 514 30.42 12.11 9.40
N ARG A 515 31.48 12.73 8.84
CA ARG A 515 32.88 12.24 8.91
C ARG A 515 33.09 10.81 8.37
N THR A 516 32.39 10.47 7.29
CA THR A 516 32.44 9.15 6.63
C THR A 516 33.86 8.73 6.24
N ASP A 517 34.72 9.67 5.83
CA ASP A 517 36.11 9.41 5.42
C ASP A 517 36.99 8.88 6.58
N VAL A 518 36.61 9.19 7.82
CA VAL A 518 37.33 8.76 9.03
C VAL A 518 36.97 7.30 9.39
N VAL A 519 35.80 6.83 8.95
CA VAL A 519 35.26 5.50 9.25
C VAL A 519 35.75 4.42 8.29
N LEU A 520 36.15 4.76 7.06
CA LEU A 520 36.78 3.80 6.13
C LEU A 520 38.09 3.19 6.69
N ARG A 521 38.57 3.67 7.84
CA ARG A 521 39.76 3.20 8.57
C ARG A 521 39.42 2.44 9.86
N THR A 522 38.18 1.99 10.06
CA THR A 522 37.77 1.13 11.19
C THR A 522 37.66 -0.33 10.77
N SER A 523 37.58 -1.24 11.73
CA SER A 523 37.15 -2.62 11.50
C SER A 523 35.78 -2.68 10.79
N PRO A 524 35.49 -3.74 10.03
CA PRO A 524 34.20 -3.90 9.37
C PRO A 524 33.06 -4.12 10.37
N ILE A 525 31.87 -3.67 10.00
CA ILE A 525 30.62 -4.04 10.68
C ILE A 525 30.23 -5.43 10.17
N LEU A 526 30.09 -6.40 11.08
CA LEU A 526 29.88 -7.80 10.74
C LEU A 526 28.51 -8.28 11.24
N LEU A 527 27.79 -8.99 10.39
CA LEU A 527 26.59 -9.73 10.74
C LEU A 527 26.74 -11.18 10.28
N ASN A 528 26.77 -12.11 11.24
CA ASN A 528 27.03 -13.53 10.99
C ASN A 528 28.33 -13.78 10.21
N GLY A 529 29.39 -13.04 10.57
CA GLY A 529 30.69 -13.10 9.89
C GLY A 529 30.72 -12.43 8.51
N VAL A 530 29.58 -11.96 7.99
CA VAL A 530 29.49 -11.28 6.69
C VAL A 530 29.62 -9.76 6.89
N PRO A 531 30.51 -9.08 6.15
CA PRO A 531 30.62 -7.62 6.20
C PRO A 531 29.33 -6.95 5.67
N ILE A 532 28.75 -6.07 6.49
CA ILE A 532 27.62 -5.24 6.07
C ILE A 532 28.15 -4.07 5.22
N GLU A 533 27.47 -3.82 4.10
CA GLU A 533 27.78 -2.69 3.23
C GLU A 533 27.45 -1.36 3.93
N VAL A 534 28.47 -0.48 4.04
CA VAL A 534 28.30 0.91 4.45
C VAL A 534 28.03 1.75 3.21
N VAL A 535 26.80 2.27 3.11
CA VAL A 535 26.32 3.04 1.96
C VAL A 535 26.26 4.54 2.28
N THR A 536 26.20 5.37 1.23
CA THR A 536 26.05 6.83 1.38
C THR A 536 24.60 7.29 1.41
N ASP A 537 23.68 6.46 0.93
CA ASP A 537 22.24 6.63 0.98
C ASP A 537 21.53 5.28 0.88
N THR A 538 20.34 5.20 1.47
CA THR A 538 19.51 4.00 1.42
C THR A 538 18.05 4.33 1.63
N LYS A 539 17.16 3.40 1.28
CA LYS A 539 15.72 3.54 1.48
C LYS A 539 15.35 3.04 2.87
N ASN A 540 14.79 3.91 3.70
CA ASN A 540 14.30 3.61 5.04
C ASN A 540 12.80 3.97 5.12
N LEU A 541 11.95 2.99 5.46
CA LEU A 541 10.48 3.12 5.56
C LEU A 541 9.85 3.93 4.40
N GLY A 542 10.34 3.72 3.17
CA GLY A 542 9.82 4.37 1.97
C GLY A 542 10.52 5.66 1.53
N ILE A 543 11.42 6.22 2.34
CA ILE A 543 12.14 7.47 2.06
C ILE A 543 13.62 7.19 1.82
N ILE A 544 14.23 7.85 0.83
CA ILE A 544 15.69 7.82 0.65
C ILE A 544 16.33 8.75 1.68
N ILE A 545 17.14 8.19 2.57
CA ILE A 545 17.93 8.91 3.56
C ILE A 545 19.39 8.84 3.14
N ASP A 546 20.03 9.99 3.03
CA ASP A 546 21.46 10.11 2.76
C ASP A 546 22.25 10.39 4.05
N SER A 547 23.55 10.10 4.01
CA SER A 547 24.51 10.30 5.10
C SER A 547 24.61 11.76 5.58
N ARG A 548 24.06 12.72 4.80
CA ARG A 548 24.01 14.16 5.11
C ARG A 548 22.64 14.65 5.57
N LEU A 549 21.62 13.77 5.61
CA LEU A 549 20.21 14.11 5.84
C LEU A 549 19.71 15.30 4.99
N LYS A 550 20.18 15.43 3.75
CA LYS A 550 19.79 16.54 2.85
C LYS A 550 18.58 16.23 1.97
N TYR A 551 18.29 14.96 1.74
CA TYR A 551 17.15 14.45 0.98
C TYR A 551 17.14 14.82 -0.52
N ASP A 552 18.28 15.16 -1.13
CA ASP A 552 18.40 15.48 -2.57
C ASP A 552 17.86 14.36 -3.47
N LYS A 553 18.25 13.11 -3.17
CA LYS A 553 17.80 11.92 -3.92
C LYS A 553 16.31 11.66 -3.73
N GLN A 554 15.78 11.88 -2.53
CA GLN A 554 14.35 11.76 -2.27
C GLN A 554 13.54 12.79 -3.06
N VAL A 555 13.96 14.06 -3.06
CA VAL A 555 13.32 15.13 -3.84
C VAL A 555 13.36 14.79 -5.34
N SER A 556 14.52 14.32 -5.82
CA SER A 556 14.68 13.91 -7.22
C SER A 556 13.75 12.74 -7.59
N GLN A 557 13.56 11.77 -6.69
CA GLN A 557 12.61 10.67 -6.89
C GLN A 557 11.17 11.17 -6.96
N ILE A 558 10.75 12.08 -6.06
CA ILE A 558 9.40 12.67 -6.07
C ILE A 558 9.16 13.37 -7.41
N CYS A 559 10.11 14.19 -7.86
CA CYS A 559 10.05 14.87 -9.15
C CYS A 559 9.97 13.86 -10.32
N GLY A 560 10.84 12.85 -10.33
CA GLY A 560 10.87 11.82 -11.37
C GLY A 560 9.55 11.05 -11.48
N VAL A 561 8.96 10.64 -10.35
CA VAL A 561 7.64 10.00 -10.31
C VAL A 561 6.55 10.96 -10.81
N THR A 562 6.58 12.22 -10.36
CA THR A 562 5.64 13.26 -10.81
C THR A 562 5.67 13.41 -12.33
N TYR A 563 6.86 13.59 -12.92
CA TYR A 563 7.01 13.74 -14.36
C TYR A 563 6.64 12.46 -15.12
N GLY A 564 6.96 11.28 -14.59
CA GLY A 564 6.55 10.00 -15.16
C GLY A 564 5.03 9.84 -15.22
N ILE A 565 4.33 10.20 -14.14
CA ILE A 565 2.86 10.18 -14.08
C ILE A 565 2.30 11.21 -15.06
N LEU A 566 2.78 12.46 -15.01
CA LEU A 566 2.33 13.51 -15.93
C LEU A 566 2.50 13.09 -17.39
N ARG A 567 3.65 12.52 -17.76
CA ARG A 567 3.90 12.00 -19.12
C ARG A 567 2.87 10.96 -19.55
N SER A 568 2.40 10.11 -18.64
CA SER A 568 1.33 9.15 -18.94
C SER A 568 -0.05 9.78 -19.04
N LEU A 569 -0.28 10.90 -18.34
CA LEU A 569 -1.57 11.58 -18.29
C LEU A 569 -1.77 12.58 -19.44
N TYR A 570 -0.72 13.25 -19.91
CA TYR A 570 -0.79 14.28 -20.96
C TYR A 570 -1.48 13.80 -22.26
N PRO A 571 -1.27 12.58 -22.78
CA PRO A 571 -1.95 12.11 -23.99
C PRO A 571 -3.48 12.12 -23.89
N SER A 572 -4.00 11.94 -22.68
CA SER A 572 -5.45 11.96 -22.40
C SER A 572 -5.98 13.33 -22.00
N ALA A 573 -5.12 14.34 -21.80
CA ALA A 573 -5.47 15.62 -21.18
C ALA A 573 -6.57 16.38 -21.93
N SER A 574 -6.57 16.33 -23.26
CA SER A 574 -7.59 16.98 -24.10
C SER A 574 -8.96 16.31 -24.04
N LEU A 575 -9.01 15.05 -23.57
CA LEU A 575 -10.22 14.24 -23.49
C LEU A 575 -10.91 14.35 -22.12
N ILE A 576 -10.28 14.97 -21.13
CA ILE A 576 -10.74 15.00 -19.74
C ILE A 576 -10.85 16.43 -19.21
N SER A 577 -11.85 16.66 -18.35
CA SER A 577 -12.11 18.00 -17.78
C SER A 577 -11.01 18.44 -16.81
N SER A 578 -10.93 19.74 -16.53
CA SER A 578 -10.04 20.31 -15.50
C SER A 578 -10.27 19.71 -14.12
N GLU A 579 -11.53 19.45 -13.77
CA GLU A 579 -11.93 18.88 -12.48
C GLU A 579 -11.44 17.44 -12.37
N LEU A 580 -11.54 16.65 -13.45
CA LEU A 580 -11.00 15.29 -13.49
C LEU A 580 -9.47 15.31 -13.41
N ARG A 581 -8.80 16.23 -14.11
CA ARG A 581 -7.34 16.42 -14.01
C ARG A 581 -6.90 16.75 -12.59
N LEU A 582 -7.65 17.60 -11.88
CA LEU A 582 -7.42 17.89 -10.45
C LEU A 582 -7.62 16.65 -9.57
N LYS A 583 -8.66 15.84 -9.81
CA LYS A 583 -8.88 14.57 -9.11
C LYS A 583 -7.72 13.58 -9.34
N LEU A 584 -7.21 13.50 -10.57
CA LEU A 584 -6.06 12.67 -10.92
C LEU A 584 -4.78 13.14 -10.22
N PHE A 585 -4.52 14.45 -10.19
CA PHE A 585 -3.41 15.01 -9.42
C PHE A 585 -3.51 14.66 -7.93
N LYS A 586 -4.67 14.91 -7.31
CA LYS A 586 -4.90 14.64 -5.88
C LYS A 586 -4.76 13.17 -5.50
N SER A 587 -5.01 12.25 -6.44
CA SER A 587 -4.98 10.80 -6.18
C SER A 587 -3.69 10.10 -6.61
N LEU A 588 -3.00 10.58 -7.65
CA LEU A 588 -1.81 9.93 -8.20
C LEU A 588 -0.51 10.65 -7.86
N ILE A 589 -0.52 11.99 -7.80
CA ILE A 589 0.70 12.80 -7.67
C ILE A 589 0.86 13.35 -6.25
N LEU A 590 -0.17 14.02 -5.73
CA LEU A 590 -0.13 14.66 -4.42
C LEU A 590 0.28 13.71 -3.28
N PRO A 591 -0.10 12.41 -3.26
CA PRO A 591 0.37 11.49 -2.22
C PRO A 591 1.89 11.35 -2.16
N HIS A 592 2.62 11.49 -3.28
CA HIS A 592 4.08 11.45 -3.29
C HIS A 592 4.72 12.68 -2.66
N PHE A 593 4.08 13.86 -2.76
CA PHE A 593 4.52 15.06 -2.05
C PHE A 593 4.21 14.99 -0.55
N MET A 594 3.13 14.31 -0.17
CA MET A 594 2.64 14.24 1.21
C MET A 594 3.27 13.10 2.03
N TYR A 595 3.81 12.07 1.39
CA TYR A 595 4.42 10.93 2.08
C TYR A 595 5.68 11.37 2.82
N SER A 596 5.63 11.35 4.16
CA SER A 596 6.67 11.84 5.08
C SER A 596 7.15 13.28 4.82
N ASP A 597 6.24 14.11 4.30
CA ASP A 597 6.44 15.54 3.98
C ASP A 597 7.14 16.38 5.06
N VAL A 598 6.88 16.10 6.33
CA VAL A 598 7.45 16.89 7.44
C VAL A 598 8.95 16.70 7.64
N LEU A 599 9.55 15.62 7.12
CA LEU A 599 11.00 15.48 7.09
C LEU A 599 11.62 16.53 6.17
N LEU A 600 10.84 17.02 5.20
CA LEU A 600 11.31 17.93 4.16
C LEU A 600 11.20 19.42 4.55
N ILE A 601 10.69 19.76 5.75
CA ILE A 601 10.49 21.17 6.14
C ILE A 601 11.80 21.98 6.12
N GLY A 602 12.91 21.35 6.52
CA GLY A 602 14.23 21.97 6.63
C GLY A 602 15.16 21.76 5.43
N ILE A 603 14.67 21.27 4.29
CA ILE A 603 15.52 21.14 3.09
C ILE A 603 15.97 22.50 2.55
N ASP A 604 17.07 22.49 1.80
CA ASP A 604 17.64 23.66 1.13
C ASP A 604 16.63 24.32 0.16
N GLN A 605 16.74 25.64 -0.02
CA GLN A 605 15.83 26.40 -0.88
C GLN A 605 15.83 25.88 -2.33
N SER A 606 17.00 25.50 -2.86
CA SER A 606 17.12 24.92 -4.20
C SER A 606 16.30 23.62 -4.37
N LEU A 607 16.16 22.81 -3.32
CA LEU A 607 15.33 21.61 -3.33
C LEU A 607 13.84 21.95 -3.22
N LYS A 608 13.48 22.97 -2.43
CA LYS A 608 12.10 23.51 -2.41
C LYS A 608 11.70 24.02 -3.78
N ASP A 609 12.60 24.72 -4.48
CA ASP A 609 12.36 25.25 -5.82
C ASP A 609 12.17 24.11 -6.83
N LYS A 610 12.95 23.02 -6.75
CA LYS A 610 12.73 21.82 -7.58
C LYS A 610 11.33 21.23 -7.40
N LEU A 611 10.87 21.05 -6.16
CA LEU A 611 9.52 20.56 -5.86
C LEU A 611 8.45 21.55 -6.35
N ASN A 612 8.69 22.85 -6.19
CA ASN A 612 7.80 23.91 -6.65
C ASN A 612 7.65 23.91 -8.17
N VAL A 613 8.74 23.70 -8.92
CA VAL A 613 8.72 23.54 -10.39
C VAL A 613 7.92 22.30 -10.79
N ALA A 614 8.11 21.16 -10.10
CA ALA A 614 7.32 19.96 -10.36
C ALA A 614 5.82 20.19 -10.10
N LEU A 615 5.46 20.89 -9.02
CA LEU A 615 4.08 21.29 -8.76
C LEU A 615 3.53 22.24 -9.83
N ASN A 616 4.32 23.21 -10.29
CA ASN A 616 3.94 24.11 -11.38
C ASN A 616 3.62 23.36 -12.68
N CYS A 617 4.35 22.28 -12.99
CA CYS A 617 4.02 21.41 -14.12
C CYS A 617 2.67 20.71 -13.94
N CYS A 618 2.30 20.34 -12.70
CA CYS A 618 0.96 19.80 -12.40
C CYS A 618 -0.13 20.86 -12.58
N VAL A 619 0.11 22.10 -12.15
CA VAL A 619 -0.83 23.22 -12.35
C VAL A 619 -1.09 23.43 -13.84
N ARG A 620 -0.04 23.45 -14.67
CA ARG A 620 -0.17 23.58 -16.12
C ARG A 620 -0.99 22.45 -16.73
N TYR A 621 -0.72 21.22 -16.32
CA TYR A 621 -1.52 20.07 -16.75
C TYR A 621 -3.01 20.24 -16.41
N ILE A 622 -3.33 20.63 -15.18
CA ILE A 622 -4.72 20.77 -14.70
C ILE A 622 -5.48 21.85 -15.45
N TYR A 623 -4.85 23.00 -15.68
CA TYR A 623 -5.49 24.14 -16.33
C TYR A 623 -5.31 24.16 -17.85
N GLY A 624 -4.53 23.25 -18.43
CA GLY A 624 -4.27 23.21 -19.86
C GLY A 624 -3.38 24.36 -20.35
N LEU A 625 -2.49 24.83 -19.48
CA LEU A 625 -1.61 25.98 -19.75
C LEU A 625 -0.32 25.54 -20.44
N THR A 626 0.30 26.47 -21.14
CA THR A 626 1.59 26.29 -21.81
C THR A 626 2.75 26.35 -20.81
N ARG A 627 3.95 25.95 -21.27
CA ARG A 627 5.19 26.00 -20.46
C ARG A 627 5.57 27.41 -19.99
N TYR A 628 5.16 28.45 -20.71
CA TYR A 628 5.57 29.83 -20.46
C TYR A 628 4.60 30.58 -19.54
N ASP A 629 3.40 30.05 -19.33
CA ASP A 629 2.41 30.69 -18.47
C ASP A 629 2.88 30.75 -17.01
N ARG A 630 2.62 31.90 -16.37
CA ARG A 630 2.85 32.10 -14.93
C ARG A 630 1.73 31.41 -14.15
N VAL A 631 2.09 30.46 -13.29
CA VAL A 631 1.12 29.57 -12.63
C VAL A 631 1.10 29.64 -11.11
N SER A 632 2.00 30.44 -10.50
CA SER A 632 2.13 30.50 -9.03
C SER A 632 0.82 30.87 -8.32
N HIS A 633 0.03 31.77 -8.91
CA HIS A 633 -1.27 32.20 -8.36
C HIS A 633 -2.31 31.06 -8.31
N LEU A 634 -2.20 30.07 -9.20
CA LEU A 634 -3.13 28.93 -9.29
C LEU A 634 -2.77 27.78 -8.35
N GLN A 635 -1.59 27.80 -7.70
CA GLN A 635 -1.19 26.74 -6.76
C GLN A 635 -2.16 26.62 -5.58
N LYS A 636 -2.69 27.76 -5.10
CA LYS A 636 -3.66 27.81 -4.00
C LYS A 636 -4.90 26.96 -4.31
N ASN A 637 -5.32 26.89 -5.58
CA ASN A 637 -6.48 26.08 -5.98
C ASN A 637 -6.23 24.56 -5.90
N LEU A 638 -4.96 24.13 -5.92
CA LEU A 638 -4.59 22.71 -5.87
C LEU A 638 -4.39 22.21 -4.45
N ILE A 639 -3.54 22.92 -3.70
CA ILE A 639 -3.03 22.49 -2.39
C ILE A 639 -3.43 23.44 -1.25
N GLY A 640 -4.21 24.48 -1.55
CA GLY A 640 -4.78 25.44 -0.60
C GLY A 640 -3.86 26.61 -0.21
N CYS A 641 -2.56 26.54 -0.50
CA CYS A 641 -1.58 27.58 -0.19
C CYS A 641 -0.39 27.56 -1.19
N PRO A 642 0.49 28.58 -1.22
CA PRO A 642 1.74 28.50 -1.97
C PRO A 642 2.63 27.37 -1.46
N PHE A 643 3.42 26.76 -2.35
CA PHE A 643 4.27 25.62 -1.96
C PHE A 643 5.24 25.93 -0.80
N ALA A 644 5.75 27.17 -0.73
CA ALA A 644 6.63 27.63 0.35
C ALA A 644 5.99 27.46 1.75
N ASN A 645 4.67 27.62 1.85
CA ASN A 645 3.91 27.49 3.09
C ASN A 645 3.27 26.10 3.25
N PHE A 646 3.21 25.30 2.19
CA PHE A 646 2.64 23.96 2.24
C PHE A 646 3.33 23.09 3.29
N LEU A 647 4.67 23.01 3.28
CA LEU A 647 5.40 22.18 4.25
C LEU A 647 5.19 22.66 5.70
N LYS A 648 5.12 23.98 5.91
CA LYS A 648 4.80 24.60 7.21
C LYS A 648 3.42 24.17 7.72
N TYR A 649 2.39 24.35 6.88
CA TYR A 649 1.02 23.88 7.14
C TYR A 649 0.97 22.39 7.49
N ARG A 650 1.70 21.55 6.74
CA ARG A 650 1.78 20.11 6.98
C ARG A 650 2.45 19.75 8.30
N CYS A 651 3.47 20.49 8.72
CA CYS A 651 4.08 20.35 10.05
C CYS A 651 3.11 20.73 11.16
N CYS A 652 2.41 21.86 11.06
CA CYS A 652 1.41 22.28 12.04
C CYS A 652 0.30 21.24 12.18
N CYS A 653 -0.21 20.70 11.07
CA CYS A 653 -1.20 19.61 11.10
C CYS A 653 -0.69 18.35 11.80
N PHE A 654 0.61 18.07 11.70
CA PHE A 654 1.19 16.92 12.35
C PHE A 654 1.34 17.14 13.86
N ILE A 655 1.83 18.30 14.30
CA ILE A 655 1.91 18.69 15.72
C ILE A 655 0.51 18.71 16.34
N PHE A 656 -0.48 19.25 15.63
CA PHE A 656 -1.89 19.23 16.06
C PHE A 656 -2.37 17.82 16.39
N ARG A 657 -2.06 16.83 15.53
CA ARG A 657 -2.45 15.43 15.76
C ARG A 657 -1.72 14.81 16.94
N LEU A 658 -0.42 15.09 17.09
CA LEU A 658 0.36 14.63 18.25
C LEU A 658 -0.27 15.12 19.55
N ARG A 659 -0.62 16.40 19.62
CA ARG A 659 -1.31 17.02 20.77
C ARG A 659 -2.71 16.43 20.99
N LYS A 660 -3.51 16.31 19.93
CA LYS A 660 -4.90 15.82 20.02
C LYS A 660 -4.99 14.38 20.49
N PHE A 661 -4.10 13.51 20.01
CA PHE A 661 -4.18 12.08 20.29
C PHE A 661 -3.24 11.61 21.42
N ASN A 662 -2.37 12.49 21.90
CA ASN A 662 -1.33 12.18 22.88
C ASN A 662 -0.52 10.92 22.52
N SER A 663 -0.20 10.76 21.22
CA SER A 663 0.40 9.55 20.68
C SER A 663 1.09 9.81 19.33
N PRO A 664 2.22 9.15 19.03
CA PRO A 664 2.96 8.23 19.90
C PRO A 664 3.75 8.96 21.00
N SER A 665 3.92 8.34 22.16
CA SER A 665 4.57 8.95 23.34
C SER A 665 5.96 9.49 23.02
N TYR A 666 6.80 8.69 22.36
CA TYR A 666 8.17 9.08 21.98
C TYR A 666 8.28 10.34 21.08
N MET A 667 7.17 10.77 20.45
CA MET A 667 7.10 12.04 19.72
C MET A 667 6.53 13.17 20.59
N VAL A 668 5.51 12.86 21.40
CA VAL A 668 4.87 13.84 22.27
C VAL A 668 5.81 14.29 23.38
N ASP A 669 6.60 13.38 23.94
CA ASP A 669 7.57 13.66 25.01
C ASP A 669 8.64 14.68 24.58
N LYS A 670 8.86 14.84 23.27
CA LYS A 670 9.76 15.83 22.69
C LYS A 670 9.13 17.23 22.56
N LEU A 671 7.81 17.36 22.67
CA LEU A 671 7.08 18.63 22.58
C LEU A 671 6.86 19.20 23.99
N ILE A 672 7.88 19.86 24.53
CA ILE A 672 7.86 20.39 25.90
C ILE A 672 7.08 21.71 25.93
N PRO A 673 5.94 21.82 26.63
CA PRO A 673 5.15 23.05 26.67
C PRO A 673 5.87 24.15 27.48
N VAL A 674 5.74 25.40 27.04
CA VAL A 674 6.15 26.57 27.82
C VAL A 674 5.15 26.76 28.96
N ARG A 675 5.65 27.05 30.18
CA ARG A 675 4.78 27.41 31.32
C ARG A 675 4.14 28.77 31.10
N SER A 676 2.96 28.78 30.47
CA SER A 676 2.18 29.99 30.19
C SER A 676 0.69 29.67 30.14
N LEU A 677 -0.12 30.44 30.88
CA LEU A 677 -1.59 30.33 30.84
C LEU A 677 -2.20 30.97 29.58
N ARG A 678 -1.44 31.81 28.88
CA ARG A 678 -1.94 32.61 27.75
C ARG A 678 -1.50 32.05 26.39
N HIS A 679 -0.36 31.38 26.34
CA HIS A 679 0.31 30.96 25.09
C HIS A 679 0.52 29.45 25.03
N SER A 680 0.08 28.82 23.95
CA SER A 680 0.14 27.37 23.70
C SER A 680 1.42 27.02 22.91
N CYS A 681 2.57 27.51 23.38
CA CYS A 681 3.86 27.35 22.71
C CYS A 681 4.67 26.18 23.29
N TYR A 682 5.57 25.63 22.47
CA TYR A 682 6.55 24.64 22.89
C TYR A 682 7.94 25.27 23.00
N ILE A 683 8.77 24.74 23.90
CA ILE A 683 10.16 25.14 24.07
C ILE A 683 10.92 24.76 22.80
N LEU A 684 11.62 25.73 22.21
CA LEU A 684 12.45 25.48 21.04
C LEU A 684 13.71 24.69 21.45
N PRO A 685 14.04 23.58 20.78
CA PRO A 685 15.28 22.87 21.05
C PRO A 685 16.50 23.75 20.77
N ARG A 686 17.43 23.81 21.72
CA ARG A 686 18.73 24.47 21.54
C ARG A 686 19.56 23.68 20.54
N HIS A 687 20.21 24.38 19.61
CA HIS A 687 21.05 23.79 18.58
C HIS A 687 22.26 24.67 18.33
N SER A 688 23.36 24.06 17.91
CA SER A 688 24.64 24.73 17.60
C SER A 688 25.09 24.50 16.17
N THR A 689 24.54 23.49 15.49
CA THR A 689 24.84 23.15 14.11
C THR A 689 23.62 23.37 13.21
N ASP A 690 23.89 23.70 11.95
CA ASP A 690 22.84 23.79 10.94
C ASP A 690 22.18 22.42 10.66
N TRP A 691 22.86 21.32 11.01
CA TRP A 691 22.31 19.98 10.89
C TRP A 691 21.08 19.78 11.76
N TYR A 692 21.17 20.12 13.05
CA TYR A 692 20.04 19.99 13.96
C TYR A 692 18.98 21.06 13.69
N ASN A 693 19.38 22.27 13.30
CA ASN A 693 18.48 23.34 12.89
C ASN A 693 17.50 22.95 11.75
N ARG A 694 17.88 22.01 10.89
CA ARG A 694 17.05 21.55 9.76
C ARG A 694 16.03 20.47 10.15
N THR A 695 16.05 19.94 11.38
CA THR A 695 15.12 18.87 11.76
C THR A 695 13.71 19.38 11.97
N PHE A 696 12.78 18.43 11.96
CA PHE A 696 11.37 18.68 12.20
C PHE A 696 11.11 19.30 13.59
N PHE A 697 11.78 18.87 14.66
CA PHE A 697 11.46 19.41 15.98
C PHE A 697 11.91 20.85 16.13
N VAL A 698 13.02 21.26 15.51
CA VAL A 698 13.41 22.68 15.49
C VAL A 698 12.43 23.46 14.60
N ARG A 699 12.36 23.14 13.30
CA ARG A 699 11.57 23.93 12.33
C ARG A 699 10.07 23.85 12.56
N GLY A 700 9.57 22.68 12.93
CA GLY A 700 8.15 22.42 13.19
C GLY A 700 7.68 23.14 14.45
N VAL A 701 8.45 23.14 15.54
CA VAL A 701 8.11 23.90 16.76
C VAL A 701 8.17 25.40 16.50
N THR A 702 9.17 25.91 15.79
CA THR A 702 9.20 27.33 15.37
C THR A 702 7.92 27.68 14.61
N THR A 703 7.61 26.90 13.56
CA THR A 703 6.43 27.13 12.73
C THR A 703 5.12 27.04 13.52
N TRP A 704 5.03 26.13 14.51
CA TRP A 704 3.87 26.02 15.38
C TRP A 704 3.74 27.23 16.30
N ASN A 705 4.84 27.66 16.93
CA ASN A 705 4.85 28.78 17.86
C ASN A 705 4.45 30.09 17.18
N ASP A 706 4.79 30.26 15.90
CA ASP A 706 4.41 31.41 15.07
C ASP A 706 2.90 31.47 14.76
N LEU A 707 2.14 30.38 15.00
CA LEU A 707 0.70 30.39 14.78
C LEU A 707 -0.02 31.31 15.81
N PRO A 708 -1.11 31.96 15.41
CA PRO A 708 -2.01 32.67 16.33
C PRO A 708 -2.62 31.73 17.38
N GLU A 709 -2.84 32.23 18.60
CA GLU A 709 -3.38 31.43 19.70
C GLU A 709 -4.82 30.95 19.45
N ASP A 710 -5.65 31.74 18.76
CA ASP A 710 -7.00 31.33 18.36
C ASP A 710 -6.95 30.09 17.45
N VAL A 711 -5.98 30.01 16.54
CA VAL A 711 -5.76 28.83 15.68
C VAL A 711 -5.26 27.63 16.50
N LYS A 712 -4.32 27.84 17.43
CA LYS A 712 -3.78 26.78 18.29
C LYS A 712 -4.81 26.19 19.26
N ARG A 713 -5.86 26.93 19.62
CA ARG A 713 -6.92 26.51 20.56
C ARG A 713 -8.03 25.69 19.90
N ILE A 714 -8.06 25.58 18.57
CA ILE A 714 -9.06 24.79 17.85
C ILE A 714 -8.98 23.31 18.27
N VAL A 715 -10.14 22.66 18.46
CA VAL A 715 -10.23 21.23 18.83
C VAL A 715 -10.49 20.32 17.61
N GLY A 716 -11.25 20.81 16.63
CA GLY A 716 -11.60 20.08 15.41
C GLY A 716 -10.46 20.03 14.39
N GLU A 717 -10.12 18.85 13.87
CA GLU A 717 -9.02 18.72 12.90
C GLU A 717 -9.36 19.38 11.55
N SER A 718 -10.61 19.30 11.10
CA SER A 718 -11.08 19.94 9.88
C SER A 718 -10.96 21.46 9.99
N THR A 719 -11.54 22.04 11.05
CA THR A 719 -11.51 23.48 11.34
C THR A 719 -10.08 23.97 11.55
N PHE A 720 -9.23 23.19 12.22
CA PHE A 720 -7.82 23.54 12.40
C PHE A 720 -7.10 23.64 11.05
N LYS A 721 -7.28 22.65 10.16
CA LYS A 721 -6.66 22.67 8.82
C LYS A 721 -7.06 23.91 8.04
N GLU A 722 -8.34 24.24 8.06
CA GLU A 722 -8.90 25.41 7.36
C GLU A 722 -8.34 26.74 7.92
N ARG A 723 -8.36 26.92 9.23
CA ARG A 723 -7.84 28.15 9.86
C ARG A 723 -6.32 28.27 9.72
N CYS A 724 -5.60 27.16 9.85
CA CYS A 724 -4.15 27.12 9.70
C CYS A 724 -3.72 27.47 8.27
N ILE A 725 -4.41 26.94 7.25
CA ILE A 725 -4.09 27.26 5.86
C ILE A 725 -4.43 28.72 5.50
N ASN A 726 -5.51 29.26 6.08
CA ASN A 726 -5.89 30.66 5.91
C ASN A 726 -4.82 31.61 6.49
N HIS A 727 -4.31 31.31 7.69
CA HIS A 727 -3.21 32.07 8.29
C HIS A 727 -1.97 32.13 7.36
N PHE A 728 -1.55 30.99 6.82
CA PHE A 728 -0.43 30.93 5.88
C PHE A 728 -0.71 31.53 4.50
N ASN A 729 -1.96 31.90 4.19
CA ASN A 729 -2.31 32.63 2.98
C ASN A 729 -2.34 34.15 3.19
N SER A 730 -2.52 34.60 4.44
CA SER A 730 -2.52 36.02 4.84
C SER A 730 -1.15 36.57 5.20
N THR A 731 -0.22 35.72 5.60
CA THR A 731 1.21 36.01 5.82
C THR A 731 2.02 35.77 4.57
#